data_AF-A0A7C8MZ77-F1
#
_entry.id   AF-A0A7C8MZ77-F1
#
_cell.length_a   1.000
_cell.length_b   1.000
_cell.length_c   1.000
_cell.angle_alpha   90.00
_cell.angle_beta   90.00
_cell.angle_gamma   90.00
#
_symmetry.space_group_name_H-M   'P 1'
#
loop_
_entity.id
_entity.type
_entity.pdbx_description
1 polymer ?
#
loop_
_entity_poly.entity_id
_entity_poly.type
_entity_poly.pdbx_seq_one_letter_code
_entity_poly.pdbx_strand_id
1 'polypeptide(L)'
;MPPPRGTPNIIEGRGDYDTTSVVHNDTYPAIDSAKADLSGKAVFISGATRGIGRGISVSFAKAGASMIAIGGRSSLEETAQAMRAAAASLGKPEPKILELKLDVAIQASVDAAATEIKKTFGRIDIVVNNAGTGLDEGLIADTDPEQWWNTMAVNLKGPYLVMRALTPLMLEVGGLSTFLTVSSVGSQLRSPGYSAYQISKLAVLRLTEFLHAEYSSKGIIAITIHPGNVPTDMTLGPDGKMAEEIAYIFVETPELTGDSVVYLTKERREWLGGRYVNVTWDLPELVELKDEIVKGDKLKMELVLIEASRGMNDVQPKIIFISNIREGKAIAIELSGAFCFPGVEGVEHAQLIVPTTRDNPGIAALATPLRGRKTDSSYSSEGVSQSHSDIILVGTKNSVSSSSNMSDYSLVAGLARIHTLSRSARGKYDEDVGEDIDDFTVAGGGHSSRRTEITSHQLRISHALKSFLVHNHAVSNSDAVLDSEGLSPALEALLDKPHIQVPAELTDRSHPLPEYFISSSHNTYLLGHQLKGESSASAYESTLLAGARCVEIDAWDNSENTDEPKVTHGYTLVSNIPFRAVCESIRDVIDKEAAESVDQQGYRAAPIVLSLENHCGAHGQMRLVEIMIETWGERLLSKAVREKGHREQESHDEQVRLGELGSKVVLIVEYHFPSGEEEEDDDSDDSASENEEEKEARAAYKARKKAVENGGIIPELAALGVYAQSVKPRDNSWLESTLHEGPHHHLINLSESGLQALMPASNVNISRHNAQHLMRVYPKGTRISSKNLKQVPFWGVGAQICAMNWQTFGGSMQLNEAMFSGTEGYVLKPAALRAGGSGQLNTGQRKKLRLHVAGASDVPVPDGQDADDIKPYVTCSLVHPDDANGKYQKKKTKHYRQHKLGFLHRGENPPPTDPIWDDVLEWEYDDNELVFLRIFIKDDISFAENPIYAVTAVRLLYVVPGWSFIRLLDLKGHETKCSLLVKFEFEDI
;
A
#
# COMPACT_ATOMS: atom_id res chain seq x y z
N MET A 1 -15.70 30.78 32.26
CA MET A 1 -14.79 31.51 31.36
C MET A 1 -13.88 30.46 30.75
N PRO A 2 -13.62 30.50 29.43
CA PRO A 2 -12.55 29.67 28.88
C PRO A 2 -11.25 29.99 29.64
N PRO A 3 -10.35 29.00 29.80
CA PRO A 3 -9.03 29.29 30.34
C PRO A 3 -8.39 30.47 29.56
N PRO A 4 -7.75 31.45 30.24
CA PRO A 4 -7.08 32.54 29.57
C PRO A 4 -6.16 32.02 28.45
N ARG A 5 -6.09 32.74 27.32
CA ARG A 5 -5.18 32.41 26.22
C ARG A 5 -3.75 32.19 26.77
N GLY A 6 -3.18 31.00 26.53
CA GLY A 6 -1.88 30.60 27.08
C GLY A 6 -1.92 29.83 28.41
N THR A 7 -3.10 29.46 28.92
CA THR A 7 -3.20 28.52 30.04
C THR A 7 -2.87 27.11 29.51
N PRO A 8 -1.92 26.38 30.11
CA PRO A 8 -1.57 25.04 29.67
C PRO A 8 -2.79 24.12 29.75
N ASN A 9 -3.20 23.58 28.61
CA ASN A 9 -4.27 22.60 28.52
C ASN A 9 -3.74 21.39 27.74
N ILE A 10 -3.82 20.23 28.38
CA ILE A 10 -3.25 18.98 27.90
C ILE A 10 -4.03 18.37 26.74
N ILE A 11 -5.20 18.94 26.39
CA ILE A 11 -6.10 18.48 25.32
C ILE A 11 -6.21 19.53 24.19
N GLU A 12 -5.17 20.35 23.98
CA GLU A 12 -5.17 21.37 22.90
C GLU A 12 -4.25 21.00 21.74
N GLY A 13 -4.80 21.06 20.51
CA GLY A 13 -4.01 20.99 19.28
C GLY A 13 -3.38 22.36 18.95
N ARG A 14 -2.23 22.37 18.26
CA ARG A 14 -1.69 23.62 17.70
C ARG A 14 -2.73 24.19 16.72
N GLY A 15 -3.18 25.43 16.93
CA GLY A 15 -4.13 26.16 16.07
C GLY A 15 -5.55 26.32 16.63
N ASP A 16 -5.90 25.62 17.70
CA ASP A 16 -7.25 25.71 18.31
C ASP A 16 -7.53 27.06 18.96
N TYR A 17 -6.52 27.78 19.45
CA TYR A 17 -6.66 29.12 20.05
C TYR A 17 -5.97 30.25 19.28
N ASP A 18 -5.31 29.93 18.16
CA ASP A 18 -4.49 30.89 17.40
C ASP A 18 -5.06 31.22 16.02
N THR A 19 -6.04 30.44 15.55
CA THR A 19 -6.75 30.69 14.29
C THR A 19 -7.56 31.99 14.33
N THR A 20 -8.24 32.26 15.45
CA THR A 20 -9.00 33.49 15.68
C THR A 20 -8.46 34.25 16.90
N SER A 21 -8.70 35.55 16.94
CA SER A 21 -8.33 36.43 18.04
C SER A 21 -9.17 36.20 19.30
N VAL A 22 -10.37 35.67 19.13
CA VAL A 22 -11.33 35.34 20.20
C VAL A 22 -11.73 33.88 20.08
N VAL A 23 -11.90 33.23 21.23
CA VAL A 23 -12.43 31.86 21.36
C VAL A 23 -13.63 31.90 22.30
N HIS A 24 -14.71 31.25 21.90
CA HIS A 24 -16.01 31.23 22.57
C HIS A 24 -16.25 29.87 23.22
N ASN A 25 -16.90 29.89 24.39
CA ASN A 25 -17.34 28.68 25.09
C ASN A 25 -18.86 28.57 25.21
N ASP A 26 -19.61 29.54 24.67
CA ASP A 26 -21.07 29.54 24.66
C ASP A 26 -21.57 30.29 23.41
N THR A 27 -22.87 30.19 23.12
CA THR A 27 -23.50 30.94 22.03
C THR A 27 -23.23 32.44 22.15
N TYR A 28 -23.02 33.08 21.00
CA TYR A 28 -22.68 34.49 20.90
C TYR A 28 -23.45 35.16 19.75
N PRO A 29 -23.58 36.51 19.73
CA PRO A 29 -24.56 37.19 18.89
C PRO A 29 -24.53 36.90 17.39
N ALA A 30 -23.38 36.49 16.85
CA ALA A 30 -23.19 36.23 15.41
C ALA A 30 -23.69 34.84 14.97
N ILE A 31 -23.63 33.84 15.86
CA ILE A 31 -24.06 32.46 15.58
C ILE A 31 -25.46 32.14 16.10
N ASP A 32 -26.05 33.02 16.91
CA ASP A 32 -27.39 32.86 17.49
C ASP A 32 -28.42 32.30 16.48
N SER A 33 -28.80 31.04 16.69
CA SER A 33 -29.68 30.30 15.79
C SER A 33 -31.08 30.89 15.70
N ALA A 34 -31.54 31.68 16.68
CA ALA A 34 -32.85 32.33 16.63
C ALA A 34 -32.95 33.36 15.49
N LYS A 35 -31.81 33.90 15.05
CA LYS A 35 -31.71 34.88 13.95
C LYS A 35 -31.58 34.22 12.58
N ALA A 36 -31.39 32.90 12.51
CA ALA A 36 -31.35 32.18 11.26
C ALA A 36 -32.75 31.90 10.70
N ASP A 37 -32.81 31.62 9.40
CA ASP A 37 -34.01 31.15 8.71
C ASP A 37 -33.67 29.91 7.88
N LEU A 38 -34.11 28.76 8.37
CA LEU A 38 -34.00 27.47 7.68
C LEU A 38 -35.37 26.94 7.23
N SER A 39 -36.33 27.83 7.02
CA SER A 39 -37.66 27.47 6.53
C SER A 39 -37.57 26.63 5.25
N GLY A 40 -38.34 25.54 5.20
CA GLY A 40 -38.38 24.57 4.10
C GLY A 40 -37.27 23.51 4.12
N LYS A 41 -36.26 23.62 5.00
CA LYS A 41 -35.14 22.67 5.06
C LYS A 41 -35.48 21.39 5.84
N ALA A 42 -34.97 20.27 5.33
CA ALA A 42 -34.98 18.98 6.01
C ALA A 42 -33.60 18.65 6.58
N VAL A 43 -33.55 18.31 7.87
CA VAL A 43 -32.32 18.04 8.62
C VAL A 43 -32.36 16.63 9.23
N PHE A 44 -31.24 15.92 9.21
CA PHE A 44 -31.07 14.66 9.93
C PHE A 44 -29.90 14.76 10.90
N ILE A 45 -30.11 14.36 12.16
CA ILE A 45 -29.10 14.36 13.21
C ILE A 45 -29.01 12.96 13.83
N SER A 46 -27.84 12.33 13.75
CA SER A 46 -27.55 11.08 14.45
C SER A 46 -27.05 11.31 15.87
N GLY A 47 -27.34 10.39 16.80
CA GLY A 47 -26.91 10.52 18.21
C GLY A 47 -27.62 11.66 18.97
N ALA A 48 -28.90 11.90 18.67
CA ALA A 48 -29.65 13.08 19.14
C ALA A 48 -30.30 12.94 20.53
N THR A 49 -30.05 11.84 21.25
CA THR A 49 -30.71 11.54 22.53
C THR A 49 -30.38 12.56 23.63
N ARG A 50 -29.16 13.10 23.68
CA ARG A 50 -28.68 13.99 24.75
C ARG A 50 -27.45 14.80 24.31
N GLY A 51 -26.91 15.63 25.21
CA GLY A 51 -25.66 16.37 25.02
C GLY A 51 -25.63 17.18 23.72
N ILE A 52 -24.51 17.08 22.99
CA ILE A 52 -24.27 17.79 21.72
C ILE A 52 -25.39 17.55 20.70
N GLY A 53 -25.81 16.29 20.49
CA GLY A 53 -26.83 15.95 19.49
C GLY A 53 -28.19 16.58 19.80
N ARG A 54 -28.57 16.65 21.09
CA ARG A 54 -29.78 17.37 21.53
C ARG A 54 -29.62 18.88 21.31
N GLY A 55 -28.48 19.46 21.66
CA GLY A 55 -28.17 20.87 21.44
C GLY A 55 -28.31 21.27 19.97
N ILE A 56 -27.69 20.52 19.06
CA ILE A 56 -27.81 20.70 17.60
C ILE A 56 -29.28 20.64 17.15
N SER A 57 -30.03 19.65 17.63
CA SER A 57 -31.43 19.46 17.25
C SER A 57 -32.30 20.66 17.68
N VAL A 58 -32.09 21.17 18.90
CA VAL A 58 -32.78 22.36 19.43
C VAL A 58 -32.41 23.61 18.64
N SER A 59 -31.14 23.82 18.29
CA SER A 59 -30.70 24.97 17.48
C SER A 59 -31.32 24.98 16.08
N PHE A 60 -31.47 23.82 15.42
CA PHE A 60 -32.19 23.75 14.14
C PHE A 60 -33.68 24.09 14.28
N ALA A 61 -34.32 23.71 15.39
CA ALA A 61 -35.70 24.11 15.68
C ALA A 61 -35.81 25.63 15.94
N LYS A 62 -34.87 26.24 16.68
CA LYS A 62 -34.78 27.70 16.87
C LYS A 62 -34.62 28.45 15.54
N ALA A 63 -33.85 27.88 14.61
CA ALA A 63 -33.64 28.42 13.27
C ALA A 63 -34.85 28.26 12.33
N GLY A 64 -35.88 27.49 12.72
CA GLY A 64 -37.09 27.29 11.93
C GLY A 64 -36.98 26.24 10.83
N ALA A 65 -36.06 25.26 10.95
CA ALA A 65 -36.02 24.13 10.03
C ALA A 65 -37.38 23.41 9.99
N SER A 66 -37.93 23.16 8.80
CA SER A 66 -39.31 22.65 8.68
C SER A 66 -39.46 21.15 8.93
N MET A 67 -38.40 20.37 8.70
CA MET A 67 -38.39 18.92 8.89
C MET A 67 -37.11 18.53 9.62
N ILE A 68 -37.23 17.80 10.73
CA ILE A 68 -36.09 17.39 11.54
C ILE A 68 -36.23 15.91 11.89
N ALA A 69 -35.35 15.08 11.35
CA ALA A 69 -35.20 13.68 11.73
C ALA A 69 -34.09 13.55 12.77
N ILE A 70 -34.41 12.90 13.90
CA ILE A 70 -33.46 12.64 14.99
C ILE A 70 -33.31 11.14 15.17
N GLY A 71 -32.06 10.67 15.23
CA GLY A 71 -31.72 9.25 15.35
C GLY A 71 -31.00 8.94 16.66
N GLY A 72 -31.38 7.83 17.31
CA GLY A 72 -30.72 7.34 18.52
C GLY A 72 -31.15 5.92 18.90
N ARG A 73 -30.36 5.27 19.76
CA ARG A 73 -30.64 3.91 20.26
C ARG A 73 -31.69 3.88 21.37
N SER A 74 -31.84 5.01 22.07
CA SER A 74 -32.78 5.20 23.19
C SER A 74 -33.90 6.17 22.80
N SER A 75 -34.87 6.37 23.70
CA SER A 75 -35.99 7.30 23.48
C SER A 75 -35.49 8.71 23.09
N LEU A 76 -36.20 9.34 22.15
CA LEU A 76 -35.90 10.67 21.61
C LEU A 76 -36.95 11.72 22.02
N GLU A 77 -37.96 11.30 22.78
CA GLU A 77 -39.13 12.11 23.16
C GLU A 77 -38.74 13.42 23.85
N GLU A 78 -37.79 13.38 24.80
CA GLU A 78 -37.34 14.59 25.50
C GLU A 78 -36.67 15.60 24.56
N THR A 79 -35.87 15.11 23.61
CA THR A 79 -35.25 15.97 22.58
C THR A 79 -36.33 16.56 21.67
N ALA A 80 -37.31 15.76 21.24
CA ALA A 80 -38.43 16.23 20.43
C ALA A 80 -39.27 17.29 21.16
N GLN A 81 -39.56 17.11 22.46
CA GLN A 81 -40.25 18.09 23.28
C GLN A 81 -39.45 19.39 23.42
N ALA A 82 -38.14 19.30 23.65
CA ALA A 82 -37.26 20.47 23.74
C ALA A 82 -37.24 21.27 22.42
N MET A 83 -37.21 20.57 21.27
CA MET A 83 -37.30 21.19 19.94
C MET A 83 -38.62 21.95 19.74
N ARG A 84 -39.76 21.33 20.09
CA ARG A 84 -41.09 21.99 20.01
C ARG A 84 -41.15 23.23 20.90
N ALA A 85 -40.69 23.11 22.14
CA ALA A 85 -40.68 24.21 23.10
C ALA A 85 -39.80 25.38 22.61
N ALA A 86 -38.62 25.07 22.05
CA ALA A 86 -37.71 26.08 21.52
C ALA A 86 -38.31 26.83 20.32
N ALA A 87 -38.87 26.11 19.34
CA ALA A 87 -39.55 26.72 18.20
C ALA A 87 -40.73 27.62 18.65
N ALA A 88 -41.58 27.11 19.56
CA ALA A 88 -42.71 27.85 20.11
C ALA A 88 -42.28 29.13 20.85
N SER A 89 -41.22 29.06 21.67
CA SER A 89 -40.72 30.21 22.43
C SER A 89 -40.24 31.37 21.56
N LEU A 90 -39.87 31.08 20.30
CA LEU A 90 -39.40 32.06 19.31
C LEU A 90 -40.46 32.39 18.26
N GLY A 91 -41.69 31.87 18.38
CA GLY A 91 -42.76 32.06 17.40
C GLY A 91 -42.46 31.43 16.03
N LYS A 92 -41.57 30.44 15.96
CA LYS A 92 -41.28 29.68 14.74
C LYS A 92 -42.34 28.59 14.54
N PRO A 93 -42.68 28.21 13.30
CA PRO A 93 -43.54 27.05 13.03
C PRO A 93 -42.99 25.79 13.68
N GLU A 94 -43.87 24.94 14.22
CA GLU A 94 -43.46 23.64 14.76
C GLU A 94 -42.86 22.77 13.63
N PRO A 95 -41.63 22.23 13.79
CA PRO A 95 -41.04 21.37 12.79
C PRO A 95 -41.78 20.03 12.71
N LYS A 96 -41.80 19.42 11.52
CA LYS A 96 -42.17 18.01 11.38
C LYS A 96 -41.04 17.14 11.92
N ILE A 97 -41.22 16.60 13.13
CA ILE A 97 -40.22 15.79 13.83
C ILE A 97 -40.39 14.31 13.47
N LEU A 98 -39.32 13.65 13.06
CA LEU A 98 -39.27 12.20 12.82
C LEU A 98 -38.25 11.55 13.77
N GLU A 99 -38.73 10.75 14.71
CA GLU A 99 -37.90 10.00 15.64
C GLU A 99 -37.53 8.63 15.05
N LEU A 100 -36.24 8.33 14.98
CA LEU A 100 -35.70 7.13 14.35
C LEU A 100 -34.94 6.30 15.37
N LYS A 101 -35.41 5.06 15.61
CA LYS A 101 -34.60 4.07 16.33
C LYS A 101 -33.42 3.69 15.43
N LEU A 102 -32.23 4.14 15.81
CA LEU A 102 -31.06 4.12 14.96
C LEU A 102 -29.83 3.64 15.72
N ASP A 103 -29.24 2.55 15.24
CA ASP A 103 -27.86 2.19 15.52
C ASP A 103 -27.02 2.43 14.27
N VAL A 104 -26.15 3.43 14.31
CA VAL A 104 -25.35 3.83 13.14
C VAL A 104 -24.33 2.76 12.74
N ALA A 105 -23.93 1.85 13.64
CA ALA A 105 -22.97 0.79 13.32
C ALA A 105 -23.60 -0.36 12.48
N ILE A 106 -24.93 -0.40 12.39
CA ILE A 106 -25.71 -1.46 11.73
C ILE A 106 -26.30 -0.93 10.43
N GLN A 107 -25.83 -1.45 9.30
CA GLN A 107 -26.27 -1.04 7.95
C GLN A 107 -27.79 -1.11 7.78
N ALA A 108 -28.42 -2.23 8.14
CA ALA A 108 -29.88 -2.39 8.02
C ALA A 108 -30.65 -1.34 8.84
N SER A 109 -30.11 -0.89 9.98
CA SER A 109 -30.72 0.18 10.78
C SER A 109 -30.63 1.53 10.08
N VAL A 110 -29.49 1.83 9.44
CA VAL A 110 -29.27 3.07 8.69
C VAL A 110 -30.10 3.11 7.41
N ASP A 111 -30.15 2.01 6.66
CA ASP A 111 -30.93 1.89 5.42
C ASP A 111 -32.44 2.04 5.71
N ALA A 112 -32.92 1.47 6.82
CA ALA A 112 -34.30 1.65 7.28
C ALA A 112 -34.59 3.12 7.66
N ALA A 113 -33.67 3.79 8.35
CA ALA A 113 -33.80 5.20 8.69
C ALA A 113 -33.84 6.09 7.44
N ALA A 114 -32.95 5.86 6.47
CA ALA A 114 -32.94 6.60 5.20
C ALA A 114 -34.25 6.39 4.41
N THR A 115 -34.77 5.16 4.40
CA THR A 115 -36.06 4.84 3.78
C THR A 115 -37.21 5.61 4.43
N GLU A 116 -37.26 5.66 5.77
CA GLU A 116 -38.33 6.38 6.48
C GLU A 116 -38.20 7.90 6.33
N ILE A 117 -36.97 8.44 6.26
CA ILE A 117 -36.72 9.86 5.94
C ILE A 117 -37.24 10.17 4.53
N LYS A 118 -36.88 9.37 3.52
CA LYS A 118 -37.36 9.55 2.14
C LYS A 118 -38.89 9.50 2.08
N LYS A 119 -39.50 8.53 2.76
CA LYS A 119 -40.97 8.39 2.82
C LYS A 119 -41.64 9.57 3.52
N THR A 120 -41.07 10.08 4.61
CA THR A 120 -41.72 11.08 5.46
C THR A 120 -41.48 12.51 4.99
N PHE A 121 -40.27 12.82 4.53
CA PHE A 121 -39.84 14.16 4.14
C PHE A 121 -39.73 14.32 2.62
N GLY A 122 -39.43 13.25 1.88
CA GLY A 122 -39.19 13.30 0.43
C GLY A 122 -37.89 13.99 0.02
N ARG A 123 -37.13 14.53 0.99
CA ARG A 123 -35.90 15.29 0.79
C ARG A 123 -35.05 15.27 2.05
N ILE A 124 -33.76 15.54 1.91
CA ILE A 124 -32.87 15.86 3.02
C ILE A 124 -31.84 16.89 2.55
N ASP A 125 -31.72 18.00 3.28
CA ASP A 125 -30.85 19.13 2.90
C ASP A 125 -29.57 19.16 3.76
N ILE A 126 -29.69 18.82 5.05
CA ILE A 126 -28.56 18.88 6.00
C ILE A 126 -28.48 17.56 6.74
N VAL A 127 -27.30 16.95 6.78
CA VAL A 127 -27.02 15.74 7.55
C VAL A 127 -25.91 16.01 8.55
N VAL A 128 -26.18 15.74 9.81
CA VAL A 128 -25.22 15.86 10.91
C VAL A 128 -24.87 14.47 11.44
N ASN A 129 -23.67 14.01 11.10
CA ASN A 129 -23.04 12.82 11.65
C ASN A 129 -22.47 13.13 13.03
N ASN A 130 -23.33 13.09 14.05
CA ASN A 130 -22.98 13.39 15.44
C ASN A 130 -22.88 12.15 16.34
N ALA A 131 -23.49 11.02 15.96
CA ALA A 131 -23.37 9.79 16.74
C ALA A 131 -21.89 9.43 16.95
N GLY A 132 -21.53 9.19 18.20
CA GLY A 132 -20.18 8.86 18.60
C GLY A 132 -20.16 8.11 19.93
N THR A 133 -19.06 7.42 20.16
CA THR A 133 -18.76 6.73 21.41
C THR A 133 -17.26 6.83 21.71
N GLY A 134 -16.90 6.54 22.95
CA GLY A 134 -15.52 6.35 23.39
C GLY A 134 -15.13 7.26 24.55
N LEU A 135 -14.50 6.63 25.56
CA LEU A 135 -13.19 6.93 26.17
C LEU A 135 -12.71 5.64 26.84
N ASP A 136 -12.59 4.53 26.08
CA ASP A 136 -12.01 3.31 26.64
C ASP A 136 -10.51 3.50 26.77
N GLU A 137 -10.12 3.91 27.98
CA GLU A 137 -8.76 4.25 28.33
C GLU A 137 -7.94 2.98 28.53
N GLY A 138 -6.93 2.80 27.68
CA GLY A 138 -6.00 1.68 27.81
C GLY A 138 -4.87 1.76 26.81
N LEU A 139 -3.71 1.24 27.22
CA LEU A 139 -2.67 0.92 26.23
C LEU A 139 -3.23 -0.13 25.29
N ILE A 140 -2.75 -0.14 24.04
CA ILE A 140 -3.35 -0.97 22.97
C ILE A 140 -3.44 -2.46 23.36
N ALA A 141 -2.46 -2.98 24.10
CA ALA A 141 -2.45 -4.37 24.56
C ALA A 141 -3.48 -4.66 25.68
N ASP A 142 -3.92 -3.63 26.40
CA ASP A 142 -4.81 -3.73 27.57
C ASP A 142 -6.28 -3.42 27.22
N THR A 143 -6.54 -2.88 26.03
CA THR A 143 -7.91 -2.59 25.57
C THR A 143 -8.65 -3.87 25.16
N ASP A 144 -9.95 -3.94 25.45
CA ASP A 144 -10.82 -4.97 24.89
C ASP A 144 -10.93 -4.79 23.37
N PRO A 145 -10.49 -5.77 22.55
CA PRO A 145 -10.54 -5.67 21.09
C PRO A 145 -11.95 -5.43 20.54
N GLU A 146 -12.99 -6.01 21.16
CA GLU A 146 -14.38 -5.80 20.71
C GLU A 146 -14.82 -4.35 20.96
N GLN A 147 -14.42 -3.80 22.10
CA GLN A 147 -14.74 -2.44 22.49
C GLN A 147 -13.97 -1.40 21.65
N TRP A 148 -12.69 -1.68 21.39
CA TRP A 148 -11.84 -0.90 20.49
C TRP A 148 -12.45 -0.82 19.09
N TRP A 149 -12.87 -1.96 18.52
CA TRP A 149 -13.53 -1.99 17.21
C TRP A 149 -14.93 -1.42 17.24
N ASN A 150 -15.67 -1.52 18.35
CA ASN A 150 -16.96 -0.86 18.49
C ASN A 150 -16.83 0.67 18.39
N THR A 151 -15.76 1.25 18.96
CA THR A 151 -15.46 2.69 18.78
C THR A 151 -15.28 3.03 17.31
N MET A 152 -14.51 2.24 16.55
CA MET A 152 -14.36 2.42 15.09
C MET A 152 -15.68 2.20 14.34
N ALA A 153 -16.49 1.22 14.75
CA ALA A 153 -17.77 0.90 14.12
C ALA A 153 -18.79 2.04 14.28
N VAL A 154 -18.83 2.68 15.45
CA VAL A 154 -19.74 3.81 15.69
C VAL A 154 -19.19 5.10 15.08
N ASN A 155 -17.91 5.43 15.33
CA ASN A 155 -17.34 6.73 14.99
C ASN A 155 -16.90 6.88 13.53
N LEU A 156 -16.59 5.78 12.83
CA LEU A 156 -16.11 5.80 11.43
C LEU A 156 -17.09 5.09 10.48
N LYS A 157 -17.39 3.81 10.74
CA LYS A 157 -18.33 3.04 9.91
C LYS A 157 -19.74 3.66 9.97
N GLY A 158 -20.15 4.17 11.13
CA GLY A 158 -21.44 4.86 11.30
C GLY A 158 -21.63 6.05 10.34
N PRO A 159 -20.78 7.09 10.41
CA PRO A 159 -20.81 8.19 9.44
C PRO A 159 -20.75 7.73 7.99
N TYR A 160 -19.90 6.74 7.64
CA TYR A 160 -19.85 6.18 6.29
C TYR A 160 -21.20 5.60 5.85
N LEU A 161 -21.85 4.79 6.68
CA LEU A 161 -23.15 4.19 6.35
C LEU A 161 -24.22 5.27 6.17
N VAL A 162 -24.24 6.29 7.03
CA VAL A 162 -25.18 7.42 6.91
C VAL A 162 -24.92 8.20 5.62
N MET A 163 -23.66 8.52 5.32
CA MET A 163 -23.27 9.20 4.09
C MET A 163 -23.72 8.41 2.87
N ARG A 164 -23.41 7.10 2.81
CA ARG A 164 -23.83 6.20 1.72
C ARG A 164 -25.34 6.18 1.54
N ALA A 165 -26.11 6.06 2.62
CA ALA A 165 -27.56 5.89 2.56
C ALA A 165 -28.30 7.19 2.20
N LEU A 166 -27.83 8.35 2.66
CA LEU A 166 -28.53 9.63 2.47
C LEU A 166 -28.02 10.44 1.27
N THR A 167 -26.81 10.19 0.77
CA THR A 167 -26.28 10.91 -0.41
C THR A 167 -27.21 10.84 -1.63
N PRO A 168 -27.78 9.68 -2.02
CA PRO A 168 -28.72 9.63 -3.13
C PRO A 168 -29.92 10.58 -2.95
N LEU A 169 -30.48 10.63 -1.73
CA LEU A 169 -31.60 11.51 -1.42
C LEU A 169 -31.20 13.00 -1.44
N MET A 170 -29.97 13.32 -1.00
CA MET A 170 -29.44 14.69 -1.05
C MET A 170 -29.20 15.18 -2.48
N LEU A 171 -28.82 14.28 -3.39
CA LEU A 171 -28.64 14.58 -4.81
C LEU A 171 -29.99 14.83 -5.52
N GLU A 172 -31.05 14.12 -5.14
CA GLU A 172 -32.41 14.32 -5.67
C GLU A 172 -32.97 15.73 -5.38
N VAL A 173 -32.47 16.42 -4.34
CA VAL A 173 -32.92 17.78 -3.99
C VAL A 173 -32.50 18.82 -5.04
N GLY A 174 -31.39 18.59 -5.75
CA GLY A 174 -30.87 19.50 -6.79
C GLY A 174 -30.46 20.91 -6.29
N GLY A 175 -30.27 21.07 -4.98
CA GLY A 175 -29.98 22.34 -4.31
C GLY A 175 -28.86 22.25 -3.27
N LEU A 176 -28.76 23.26 -2.38
CA LEU A 176 -27.75 23.27 -1.30
C LEU A 176 -27.98 22.11 -0.33
N SER A 177 -27.05 21.15 -0.37
CA SER A 177 -26.99 19.98 0.50
C SER A 177 -25.66 19.96 1.27
N THR A 178 -25.71 19.85 2.60
CA THR A 178 -24.51 19.88 3.45
C THR A 178 -24.43 18.68 4.39
N PHE A 179 -23.31 17.97 4.35
CA PHE A 179 -22.91 17.04 5.40
C PHE A 179 -22.00 17.75 6.41
N LEU A 180 -22.32 17.59 7.68
CA LEU A 180 -21.47 17.98 8.81
C LEU A 180 -21.12 16.75 9.62
N THR A 181 -19.82 16.50 9.79
CA THR A 181 -19.35 15.40 10.61
C THR A 181 -18.73 15.91 11.90
N VAL A 182 -19.18 15.40 13.05
CA VAL A 182 -18.63 15.78 14.35
C VAL A 182 -17.40 14.92 14.65
N SER A 183 -16.22 15.51 14.48
CA SER A 183 -14.94 14.92 14.88
C SER A 183 -14.60 15.29 16.34
N SER A 184 -13.37 15.72 16.61
CA SER A 184 -12.85 16.14 17.92
C SER A 184 -11.46 16.76 17.75
N VAL A 185 -11.00 17.58 18.70
CA VAL A 185 -9.57 17.92 18.85
C VAL A 185 -8.69 16.67 18.94
N GLY A 186 -9.23 15.55 19.41
CA GLY A 186 -8.56 14.25 19.39
C GLY A 186 -8.10 13.78 18.00
N SER A 187 -8.62 14.35 16.92
CA SER A 187 -8.10 14.12 15.56
C SER A 187 -6.71 14.73 15.30
N GLN A 188 -6.30 15.72 16.12
CA GLN A 188 -5.01 16.41 16.04
C GLN A 188 -4.01 15.93 17.10
N LEU A 189 -4.47 15.11 18.05
CA LEU A 189 -3.69 14.69 19.22
C LEU A 189 -3.29 13.22 19.13
N ARG A 190 -2.21 12.87 19.85
CA ARG A 190 -1.79 11.49 20.10
C ARG A 190 -1.50 11.32 21.58
N SER A 191 -2.41 10.67 22.28
CA SER A 191 -2.36 10.44 23.72
C SER A 191 -2.41 8.94 23.99
N PRO A 192 -1.44 8.37 24.72
CA PRO A 192 -1.54 7.00 25.22
C PRO A 192 -2.87 6.79 25.95
N GLY A 193 -3.51 5.64 25.75
CA GLY A 193 -4.83 5.38 26.31
C GLY A 193 -6.00 5.59 25.35
N TYR A 194 -5.87 6.45 24.33
CA TYR A 194 -7.02 6.90 23.52
C TYR A 194 -6.97 6.46 22.05
N SER A 195 -6.28 5.35 21.76
CA SER A 195 -5.97 4.91 20.40
C SER A 195 -7.22 4.76 19.52
N ALA A 196 -8.26 4.05 19.98
CA ALA A 196 -9.50 3.87 19.21
C ALA A 196 -10.20 5.19 18.90
N TYR A 197 -10.33 6.05 19.92
CA TYR A 197 -11.05 7.31 19.79
C TYR A 197 -10.31 8.29 18.88
N GLN A 198 -9.04 8.58 19.14
CA GLN A 198 -8.25 9.55 18.36
C GLN A 198 -8.07 9.10 16.90
N ILE A 199 -7.82 7.80 16.65
CA ILE A 199 -7.77 7.25 15.29
C ILE A 199 -9.12 7.42 14.59
N SER A 200 -10.23 7.09 15.25
CA SER A 200 -11.56 7.20 14.64
C SER A 200 -11.90 8.64 14.26
N LYS A 201 -11.51 9.62 15.09
CA LYS A 201 -11.76 11.05 14.86
C LYS A 201 -10.85 11.63 13.78
N LEU A 202 -9.61 11.17 13.67
CA LEU A 202 -8.72 11.49 12.55
C LEU A 202 -9.27 10.91 11.23
N ALA A 203 -9.65 9.63 11.23
CA ALA A 203 -10.14 8.95 10.04
C ALA A 203 -11.41 9.60 9.46
N VAL A 204 -12.30 10.12 10.33
CA VAL A 204 -13.52 10.77 9.88
C VAL A 204 -13.29 12.14 9.20
N LEU A 205 -12.13 12.79 9.45
CA LEU A 205 -11.72 13.99 8.69
C LEU A 205 -11.55 13.62 7.21
N ARG A 206 -10.73 12.58 6.95
CA ARG A 206 -10.44 12.10 5.59
C ARG A 206 -11.69 11.55 4.90
N LEU A 207 -12.55 10.83 5.62
CA LEU A 207 -13.83 10.36 5.07
C LEU A 207 -14.70 11.53 4.58
N THR A 208 -14.75 12.62 5.33
CA THR A 208 -15.52 13.81 4.96
C THR A 208 -14.90 14.54 3.75
N GLU A 209 -13.57 14.56 3.65
CA GLU A 209 -12.85 15.06 2.46
C GLU A 209 -13.22 14.28 1.20
N PHE A 210 -13.26 12.93 1.26
CA PHE A 210 -13.68 12.11 0.12
C PHE A 210 -15.12 12.38 -0.30
N LEU A 211 -16.05 12.46 0.65
CA LEU A 211 -17.44 12.80 0.34
C LEU A 211 -17.55 14.15 -0.39
N HIS A 212 -16.74 15.14 0.02
CA HIS A 212 -16.69 16.41 -0.68
C HIS A 212 -16.07 16.28 -2.06
N ALA A 213 -14.93 15.59 -2.20
CA ALA A 213 -14.25 15.40 -3.48
C ALA A 213 -15.15 14.70 -4.52
N GLU A 214 -15.89 13.67 -4.11
CA GLU A 214 -16.75 12.87 -4.99
C GLU A 214 -18.06 13.56 -5.41
N TYR A 215 -18.63 14.41 -4.54
CA TYR A 215 -19.98 14.93 -4.72
C TYR A 215 -20.11 16.46 -4.71
N SER A 216 -19.01 17.22 -4.54
CA SER A 216 -19.03 18.70 -4.59
C SER A 216 -19.55 19.26 -5.90
N SER A 217 -19.09 18.72 -7.03
CA SER A 217 -19.56 19.07 -8.38
C SER A 217 -21.04 18.76 -8.60
N LYS A 218 -21.60 17.85 -7.79
CA LYS A 218 -23.02 17.46 -7.80
C LYS A 218 -23.85 18.22 -6.74
N GLY A 219 -23.26 19.21 -6.07
CA GLY A 219 -23.96 20.14 -5.20
C GLY A 219 -23.81 19.90 -3.69
N ILE A 220 -23.09 18.86 -3.26
CA ILE A 220 -22.93 18.49 -1.84
C ILE A 220 -21.66 19.11 -1.23
N ILE A 221 -21.81 19.82 -0.11
CA ILE A 221 -20.68 20.33 0.69
C ILE A 221 -20.52 19.41 1.90
N ALA A 222 -19.30 18.95 2.18
CA ALA A 222 -19.02 18.16 3.38
C ALA A 222 -17.99 18.90 4.25
N ILE A 223 -18.28 19.09 5.53
CA ILE A 223 -17.47 19.86 6.48
C ILE A 223 -17.28 19.00 7.73
N THR A 224 -16.08 19.02 8.31
CA THR A 224 -15.82 18.38 9.60
C THR A 224 -15.72 19.43 10.70
N ILE A 225 -16.27 19.15 11.89
CA ILE A 225 -16.18 20.07 13.02
C ILE A 225 -15.59 19.42 14.27
N HIS A 226 -14.85 20.19 15.06
CA HIS A 226 -14.67 19.92 16.48
C HIS A 226 -15.74 20.67 17.28
N PRO A 227 -16.51 19.98 18.13
CA PRO A 227 -17.65 20.58 18.82
C PRO A 227 -17.29 21.47 20.03
N GLY A 228 -16.02 21.60 20.40
CA GLY A 228 -15.60 22.10 21.72
C GLY A 228 -15.53 20.97 22.75
N ASN A 229 -14.96 21.25 23.92
CA ASN A 229 -14.89 20.29 25.03
C ASN A 229 -16.19 20.35 25.84
N VAL A 230 -17.28 19.91 25.22
CA VAL A 230 -18.60 19.88 25.87
C VAL A 230 -18.64 18.76 26.92
N PRO A 231 -19.05 19.01 28.17
CA PRO A 231 -19.33 17.94 29.12
C PRO A 231 -20.40 17.00 28.57
N THR A 232 -20.03 15.76 28.32
CA THR A 232 -20.95 14.71 27.86
C THR A 232 -20.82 13.48 28.74
N ASP A 233 -21.81 12.59 28.70
CA ASP A 233 -21.77 11.32 29.42
C ASP A 233 -20.53 10.47 29.13
N MET A 234 -19.87 10.67 27.98
CA MET A 234 -18.59 10.01 27.64
C MET A 234 -17.42 10.48 28.52
N THR A 235 -17.55 11.64 29.14
CA THR A 235 -16.51 12.34 29.90
C THR A 235 -16.83 12.41 31.40
N LEU A 236 -18.01 11.90 31.80
CA LEU A 236 -18.45 11.83 33.19
C LEU A 236 -18.09 10.46 33.78
N GLY A 237 -17.65 10.44 35.04
CA GLY A 237 -17.42 9.22 35.79
C GLY A 237 -18.71 8.49 36.18
N PRO A 238 -18.61 7.31 36.81
CA PRO A 238 -19.77 6.48 37.19
C PRO A 238 -20.78 7.17 38.12
N ASP A 239 -20.37 8.22 38.83
CA ASP A 239 -21.21 9.06 39.70
C ASP A 239 -21.90 10.22 38.95
N GLY A 240 -21.73 10.28 37.62
CA GLY A 240 -22.25 11.35 36.76
C GLY A 240 -21.50 12.66 36.90
N LYS A 241 -20.31 12.67 37.52
CA LYS A 241 -19.47 13.86 37.67
C LYS A 241 -18.16 13.72 36.91
N MET A 242 -17.66 14.84 36.42
CA MET A 242 -16.33 14.92 35.83
C MET A 242 -15.28 14.97 36.95
N ALA A 243 -14.13 14.32 36.74
CA ALA A 243 -13.00 14.43 37.67
C ALA A 243 -12.59 15.90 37.82
N GLU A 244 -12.40 16.35 39.08
CA GLU A 244 -12.13 17.77 39.39
C GLU A 244 -10.87 18.27 38.67
N GLU A 245 -9.92 17.36 38.42
CA GLU A 245 -8.65 17.60 37.75
C GLU A 245 -8.79 17.93 36.25
N ILE A 246 -9.90 17.61 35.61
CA ILE A 246 -10.14 17.91 34.17
C ILE A 246 -11.39 18.77 33.93
N ALA A 247 -12.18 19.03 34.98
CA ALA A 247 -13.43 19.79 34.88
C ALA A 247 -13.26 21.22 34.32
N TYR A 248 -12.08 21.82 34.49
CA TYR A 248 -11.77 23.15 33.94
C TYR A 248 -11.55 23.15 32.41
N ILE A 249 -11.37 21.98 31.80
CA ILE A 249 -11.13 21.80 30.36
C ILE A 249 -12.46 21.72 29.60
N PHE A 250 -13.47 21.08 30.20
CA PHE A 250 -14.77 20.87 29.55
C PHE A 250 -15.76 21.97 29.92
N VAL A 251 -15.66 23.11 29.26
CA VAL A 251 -16.41 24.33 29.63
C VAL A 251 -17.31 24.87 28.52
N GLU A 252 -17.34 24.21 27.37
CA GLU A 252 -18.18 24.56 26.24
C GLU A 252 -19.62 24.07 26.41
N THR A 253 -20.59 24.90 26.02
CA THR A 253 -22.01 24.53 26.05
C THR A 253 -22.42 23.72 24.80
N PRO A 254 -23.37 22.78 24.91
CA PRO A 254 -23.98 22.15 23.73
C PRO A 254 -24.60 23.16 22.74
N GLU A 255 -25.07 24.30 23.24
CA GLU A 255 -25.63 25.40 22.47
C GLU A 255 -24.60 26.06 21.55
N LEU A 256 -23.34 26.20 21.98
CA LEU A 256 -22.25 26.69 21.12
C LEU A 256 -22.12 25.82 19.87
N THR A 257 -22.07 24.49 20.03
CA THR A 257 -21.97 23.56 18.89
C THR A 257 -23.20 23.66 18.01
N GLY A 258 -24.41 23.65 18.60
CA GLY A 258 -25.67 23.68 17.85
C GLY A 258 -25.85 24.96 17.02
N ASP A 259 -25.60 26.12 17.63
CA ASP A 259 -25.73 27.41 16.97
C ASP A 259 -24.64 27.61 15.90
N SER A 260 -23.43 27.10 16.13
CA SER A 260 -22.35 27.08 15.13
C SER A 260 -22.69 26.21 13.91
N VAL A 261 -23.26 25.03 14.13
CA VAL A 261 -23.72 24.14 13.05
C VAL A 261 -24.81 24.81 12.19
N VAL A 262 -25.75 25.51 12.81
CA VAL A 262 -26.75 26.32 12.10
C VAL A 262 -26.07 27.45 11.32
N TYR A 263 -25.12 28.16 11.92
CA TYR A 263 -24.38 29.23 11.24
C TYR A 263 -23.62 28.73 10.01
N LEU A 264 -22.99 27.55 10.09
CA LEU A 264 -22.25 26.94 8.98
C LEU A 264 -23.15 26.42 7.84
N THR A 265 -24.44 26.18 8.12
CA THR A 265 -25.38 25.57 7.15
C THR A 265 -26.49 26.48 6.66
N LYS A 266 -26.69 27.65 7.28
CA LYS A 266 -27.71 28.63 6.86
C LYS A 266 -27.48 29.22 5.47
N GLU A 267 -26.26 29.14 4.96
CA GLU A 267 -25.91 29.60 3.62
C GLU A 267 -24.85 28.71 2.98
N ARG A 268 -24.70 28.83 1.67
CA ARG A 268 -23.76 28.01 0.90
C ARG A 268 -22.31 28.47 1.13
N ARG A 269 -21.47 27.58 1.65
CA ARG A 269 -20.07 27.85 1.98
C ARG A 269 -19.14 26.83 1.33
N GLU A 270 -19.07 26.84 0.00
CA GLU A 270 -18.29 25.85 -0.79
C GLU A 270 -16.82 25.80 -0.39
N TRP A 271 -16.25 26.94 -0.03
CA TRP A 271 -14.85 27.05 0.36
C TRP A 271 -14.49 26.28 1.64
N LEU A 272 -15.47 25.92 2.48
CA LEU A 272 -15.28 25.07 3.66
C LEU A 272 -15.33 23.58 3.33
N GLY A 273 -15.64 23.21 2.10
CA GLY A 273 -15.71 21.82 1.68
C GLY A 273 -14.40 21.06 1.92
N GLY A 274 -14.51 19.89 2.54
CA GLY A 274 -13.40 19.05 2.96
C GLY A 274 -12.59 19.60 4.14
N ARG A 275 -12.96 20.73 4.75
CA ARG A 275 -12.16 21.37 5.80
C ARG A 275 -12.66 21.08 7.21
N TYR A 276 -11.72 21.14 8.16
CA TYR A 276 -11.95 21.10 9.60
C TYR A 276 -12.26 22.50 10.14
N VAL A 277 -13.28 22.60 10.99
CA VAL A 277 -13.65 23.82 11.70
C VAL A 277 -13.77 23.54 13.19
N ASN A 278 -13.06 24.30 14.03
CA ASN A 278 -13.30 24.29 15.47
C ASN A 278 -14.41 25.30 15.79
N VAL A 279 -15.52 24.84 16.37
CA VAL A 279 -16.69 25.72 16.64
C VAL A 279 -16.43 26.72 17.78
N THR A 280 -15.33 26.58 18.51
CA THR A 280 -14.92 27.56 19.51
C THR A 280 -14.31 28.82 18.87
N TRP A 281 -13.85 28.74 17.61
CA TRP A 281 -13.36 29.90 16.88
C TRP A 281 -14.45 30.95 16.67
N ASP A 282 -14.05 32.21 16.60
CA ASP A 282 -14.95 33.26 16.12
C ASP A 282 -15.27 33.04 14.64
N LEU A 283 -16.43 32.44 14.35
CA LEU A 283 -16.82 32.09 12.99
C LEU A 283 -16.87 33.27 12.01
N PRO A 284 -17.26 34.51 12.40
CA PRO A 284 -17.07 35.69 11.56
C PRO A 284 -15.60 35.94 11.18
N GLU A 285 -14.67 35.93 12.14
CA GLU A 285 -13.23 36.06 11.85
C GLU A 285 -12.74 34.93 10.94
N LEU A 286 -13.22 33.70 11.12
CA LEU A 286 -12.94 32.58 10.21
C LEU A 286 -13.39 32.88 8.77
N VAL A 287 -14.53 33.58 8.56
CA VAL A 287 -14.98 34.00 7.22
C VAL A 287 -14.03 35.03 6.62
N GLU A 288 -13.51 35.96 7.42
CA GLU A 288 -12.55 36.96 6.95
C GLU A 288 -11.24 36.32 6.47
N LEU A 289 -10.89 35.16 7.02
CA LEU A 289 -9.71 34.37 6.64
C LEU A 289 -9.91 33.52 5.38
N LYS A 290 -11.09 33.56 4.74
CA LYS A 290 -11.43 32.74 3.57
C LYS A 290 -10.37 32.76 2.48
N ASP A 291 -9.94 33.94 2.03
CA ASP A 291 -9.02 34.06 0.90
C ASP A 291 -7.66 33.43 1.21
N GLU A 292 -7.22 33.55 2.47
CA GLU A 292 -5.99 32.91 2.93
C GLU A 292 -6.14 31.38 3.03
N ILE A 293 -7.25 30.91 3.58
CA ILE A 293 -7.55 29.48 3.73
C ILE A 293 -7.67 28.80 2.37
N VAL A 294 -8.31 29.44 1.39
CA VAL A 294 -8.45 28.91 0.03
C VAL A 294 -7.11 28.93 -0.69
N LYS A 295 -6.38 30.07 -0.63
CA LYS A 295 -5.09 30.21 -1.31
C LYS A 295 -4.03 29.22 -0.83
N GLY A 296 -4.01 28.92 0.46
CA GLY A 296 -3.04 27.98 1.05
C GLY A 296 -3.57 26.57 1.30
N ASP A 297 -4.74 26.22 0.75
CA ASP A 297 -5.50 24.99 1.01
C ASP A 297 -5.56 24.55 2.48
N LYS A 298 -5.66 25.52 3.40
CA LYS A 298 -5.55 25.30 4.85
C LYS A 298 -6.77 24.57 5.42
N LEU A 299 -6.61 24.06 6.64
CA LEU A 299 -7.64 23.35 7.42
C LEU A 299 -8.03 21.97 6.86
N LYS A 300 -7.19 21.37 6.02
CA LYS A 300 -7.28 19.98 5.56
C LYS A 300 -6.15 19.14 6.15
N MET A 301 -6.30 17.82 6.10
CA MET A 301 -5.24 16.91 6.51
C MET A 301 -4.28 16.63 5.36
N GLU A 302 -3.04 17.09 5.47
CA GLU A 302 -1.99 16.85 4.47
C GLU A 302 -0.70 16.33 5.10
N LEU A 303 0.00 15.47 4.39
CA LEU A 303 1.36 15.08 4.72
C LEU A 303 2.31 16.09 4.10
N VAL A 304 2.98 16.89 4.92
CA VAL A 304 3.93 17.91 4.45
C VAL A 304 5.35 17.35 4.52
N LEU A 305 5.98 17.14 3.37
CA LEU A 305 7.39 16.84 3.28
C LEU A 305 8.18 18.15 3.39
N ILE A 306 8.98 18.30 4.44
CA ILE A 306 9.82 19.49 4.61
C ILE A 306 11.14 19.22 3.91
N GLU A 307 11.41 19.91 2.80
CA GLU A 307 12.77 20.00 2.28
C GLU A 307 13.64 20.77 3.28
N ALA A 308 14.53 20.06 3.98
CA ALA A 308 15.56 20.72 4.77
C ALA A 308 16.53 21.42 3.81
N SER A 309 16.49 22.75 3.77
CA SER A 309 17.52 23.55 3.13
C SER A 309 18.89 23.15 3.72
N ARG A 310 19.72 22.54 2.86
CA ARG A 310 21.13 22.14 3.06
C ARG A 310 21.75 22.60 4.39
N GLY A 311 21.88 21.64 5.31
CA GLY A 311 22.85 21.71 6.41
C GLY A 311 22.29 21.34 7.78
N MET A 312 22.02 20.06 8.04
CA MET A 312 22.21 19.38 9.34
C MET A 312 21.87 17.89 9.20
N ASN A 313 22.76 17.04 9.73
CA ASN A 313 22.61 15.58 9.77
C ASN A 313 21.57 15.21 10.84
N ASP A 314 20.31 15.12 10.45
CA ASP A 314 19.30 14.24 11.06
C ASP A 314 17.99 14.41 10.28
N VAL A 315 17.61 13.41 9.47
CA VAL A 315 16.38 13.44 8.69
C VAL A 315 15.46 12.34 9.19
N GLN A 316 14.49 12.74 10.02
CA GLN A 316 13.29 11.97 10.34
C GLN A 316 12.11 12.59 9.57
N PRO A 317 11.29 11.82 8.85
CA PRO A 317 10.03 12.33 8.30
C PRO A 317 9.13 12.81 9.45
N LYS A 318 8.72 14.09 9.46
CA LYS A 318 7.78 14.64 10.46
C LYS A 318 6.45 14.94 9.79
N ILE A 319 5.36 14.37 10.31
CA ILE A 319 4.00 14.81 10.00
C ILE A 319 3.81 16.19 10.66
N ILE A 320 3.72 17.26 9.88
CA ILE A 320 3.38 18.60 10.37
C ILE A 320 1.92 18.92 10.03
N PHE A 321 1.13 19.21 11.06
CA PHE A 321 -0.14 19.91 10.91
C PHE A 321 0.12 21.39 10.60
N ILE A 322 -0.24 21.87 9.41
CA ILE A 322 -0.25 23.31 9.12
C ILE A 322 -1.60 23.87 9.53
N SER A 323 -1.72 24.32 10.78
CA SER A 323 -2.89 25.05 11.26
C SER A 323 -2.67 26.57 11.40
N ASN A 324 -1.49 27.11 11.05
CA ASN A 324 -1.22 28.51 11.32
C ASN A 324 -1.71 29.46 10.21
N ILE A 325 -2.67 30.33 10.57
CA ILE A 325 -3.26 31.38 9.71
C ILE A 325 -2.64 32.76 10.02
N ARG A 326 -1.76 32.91 11.01
CA ARG A 326 -1.00 34.16 11.18
C ARG A 326 0.48 33.91 11.45
N GLU A 327 1.28 34.65 10.69
CA GLU A 327 2.74 34.75 10.69
C GLU A 327 3.49 33.68 9.89
N GLY A 328 3.88 34.07 8.66
CA GLY A 328 4.68 33.29 7.71
C GLY A 328 6.11 33.01 8.16
N LYS A 329 6.28 32.24 9.23
CA LYS A 329 7.54 31.60 9.62
C LYS A 329 7.29 30.13 9.94
N ALA A 330 7.80 29.25 9.09
CA ALA A 330 7.96 27.84 9.44
C ALA A 330 9.02 27.75 10.55
N ILE A 331 8.61 27.31 11.74
CA ILE A 331 9.54 26.97 12.83
C ILE A 331 9.39 25.46 13.06
N ALA A 332 10.42 24.71 12.65
CA ALA A 332 10.59 23.31 13.05
C ALA A 332 10.86 23.27 14.55
N ILE A 333 10.12 22.44 15.30
CA ILE A 333 10.38 22.23 16.73
C ILE A 333 10.66 20.74 16.98
N GLU A 334 11.72 20.54 17.76
CA GLU A 334 12.24 19.32 18.33
C GLU A 334 11.44 18.98 19.60
N LEU A 335 10.95 17.73 19.72
CA LEU A 335 10.33 17.25 20.96
C LEU A 335 11.44 16.63 21.83
N SER A 336 12.26 17.45 22.48
CA SER A 336 13.04 16.99 23.62
C SER A 336 12.14 17.03 24.86
N GLY A 337 11.30 16.00 25.03
CA GLY A 337 10.56 15.77 26.26
C GLY A 337 11.46 15.05 27.26
N ALA A 338 12.09 15.79 28.18
CA ALA A 338 12.75 15.21 29.34
C ALA A 338 11.71 14.53 30.23
N PHE A 339 11.79 13.21 30.37
CA PHE A 339 11.11 12.48 31.44
C PHE A 339 11.87 12.73 32.75
N CYS A 340 11.34 13.60 33.61
CA CYS A 340 11.70 13.60 35.02
C CYS A 340 11.04 12.38 35.68
N PHE A 341 11.85 11.36 35.99
CA PHE A 341 11.49 10.39 37.02
C PHE A 341 11.49 11.09 38.40
N PRO A 342 10.55 10.77 39.31
CA PRO A 342 10.58 11.32 40.65
C PRO A 342 11.74 10.68 41.43
N GLY A 343 12.76 11.48 41.77
CA GLY A 343 13.70 11.11 42.82
C GLY A 343 15.17 11.45 42.58
N VAL A 344 15.53 12.72 42.32
CA VAL A 344 16.84 13.27 42.71
C VAL A 344 16.68 14.78 42.95
N GLU A 345 17.02 15.25 44.16
CA GLU A 345 17.15 16.67 44.47
C GLU A 345 18.45 17.24 43.88
N GLY A 346 18.39 18.42 43.25
CA GLY A 346 19.53 19.33 43.19
C GLY A 346 19.84 19.99 41.85
N VAL A 347 19.91 21.33 41.93
CA VAL A 347 20.72 22.28 41.13
C VAL A 347 20.02 23.03 39.98
N GLU A 348 20.15 24.36 40.10
CA GLU A 348 19.56 25.46 39.34
C GLU A 348 20.23 25.75 37.98
N HIS A 349 19.49 26.50 37.15
CA HIS A 349 19.89 27.36 36.02
C HIS A 349 20.39 26.72 34.70
N ALA A 350 19.58 26.90 33.64
CA ALA A 350 20.06 26.97 32.26
C ALA A 350 19.52 28.24 31.58
N GLN A 351 20.45 29.02 31.00
CA GLN A 351 20.23 30.31 30.33
C GLN A 351 19.74 30.12 28.88
N LEU A 352 18.80 30.95 28.45
CA LEU A 352 18.36 31.07 27.06
C LEU A 352 19.35 31.96 26.28
N ILE A 353 20.05 31.42 25.27
CA ILE A 353 20.89 32.20 24.36
C ILE A 353 20.06 32.60 23.13
N VAL A 354 19.82 33.90 22.96
CA VAL A 354 19.17 34.48 21.77
C VAL A 354 20.27 35.05 20.84
N PRO A 355 20.31 34.73 19.54
CA PRO A 355 21.20 35.42 18.60
C PRO A 355 20.65 36.82 18.30
N THR A 356 21.47 37.83 18.60
CA THR A 356 21.20 39.23 18.24
C THR A 356 21.83 39.53 16.88
N THR A 357 21.07 40.17 15.99
CA THR A 357 21.64 41.05 14.96
C THR A 357 21.20 42.47 15.23
N ARG A 358 22.19 43.31 15.52
CA ARG A 358 22.14 44.76 15.73
C ARG A 358 21.48 45.46 14.55
N ASP A 359 20.57 46.38 14.83
CA ASP A 359 20.89 47.81 14.70
C ASP A 359 20.01 48.70 15.60
N ASN A 360 20.74 49.60 16.27
CA ASN A 360 20.47 50.60 17.32
C ASN A 360 19.36 51.64 17.01
N PRO A 361 19.02 52.59 17.92
CA PRO A 361 18.92 52.56 19.40
C PRO A 361 17.66 53.28 19.95
N GLY A 362 17.33 53.06 21.23
CA GLY A 362 16.99 54.19 22.11
C GLY A 362 15.59 54.30 22.75
N ILE A 363 15.59 54.05 24.07
CA ILE A 363 14.96 54.85 25.14
C ILE A 363 13.45 54.67 25.45
N ALA A 364 13.23 53.90 26.53
CA ALA A 364 12.57 54.25 27.80
C ALA A 364 11.12 54.79 27.89
N ALA A 365 10.40 54.10 28.79
CA ALA A 365 9.56 54.62 29.88
C ALA A 365 8.22 55.33 29.57
N LEU A 366 7.15 54.61 29.93
CA LEU A 366 5.93 55.04 30.62
C LEU A 366 5.82 56.55 30.98
N ALA A 367 4.86 57.25 30.36
CA ALA A 367 3.82 58.03 31.03
C ALA A 367 2.86 58.70 30.03
N THR A 368 1.58 58.68 30.39
CA THR A 368 0.36 59.20 29.74
C THR A 368 0.32 60.76 29.64
N PRO A 369 -0.78 61.39 29.17
CA PRO A 369 -1.21 61.71 27.80
C PRO A 369 -1.16 63.23 27.47
N LEU A 370 -1.41 63.61 26.20
CA LEU A 370 -2.41 64.63 25.75
C LEU A 370 -1.99 65.39 24.49
N ARG A 371 -2.96 65.44 23.55
CA ARG A 371 -3.30 66.55 22.63
C ARG A 371 -2.20 67.13 21.72
N GLY A 372 -2.32 66.78 20.43
CA GLY A 372 -3.14 67.59 19.54
C GLY A 372 -2.44 68.41 18.44
N ARG A 373 -3.02 68.27 17.23
CA ARG A 373 -3.04 69.20 16.08
C ARG A 373 -1.77 69.25 15.21
N LYS A 374 -1.91 68.77 13.96
CA LYS A 374 -2.13 69.56 12.70
C LYS A 374 -0.79 70.15 12.20
N THR A 375 -0.38 70.07 10.95
CA THR A 375 -1.10 70.02 9.67
C THR A 375 -0.06 69.85 8.55
N ASP A 376 -0.48 69.16 7.49
CA ASP A 376 -0.32 69.44 6.07
C ASP A 376 1.04 69.72 5.39
N SER A 377 1.04 69.16 4.18
CA SER A 377 1.51 69.71 2.89
C SER A 377 2.82 69.17 2.31
N SER A 378 2.64 68.17 1.45
CA SER A 378 2.99 68.17 0.02
C SER A 378 4.03 69.19 -0.47
N TYR A 379 5.00 68.73 -1.29
CA TYR A 379 4.99 69.00 -2.74
C TYR A 379 6.06 68.16 -3.48
N SER A 380 5.79 68.00 -4.78
CA SER A 380 6.52 67.38 -5.88
C SER A 380 7.92 67.96 -6.11
N SER A 381 8.78 67.57 -7.06
CA SER A 381 8.60 67.05 -8.43
C SER A 381 9.97 66.74 -9.06
N GLU A 382 9.93 65.96 -10.14
CA GLU A 382 10.78 66.05 -11.36
C GLU A 382 12.22 65.50 -11.38
N GLY A 383 12.45 64.51 -12.27
CA GLY A 383 12.94 64.86 -13.61
C GLY A 383 14.08 64.02 -14.22
N VAL A 384 13.72 63.22 -15.26
CA VAL A 384 14.39 62.97 -16.58
C VAL A 384 15.82 62.33 -16.60
N SER A 385 16.31 61.54 -17.58
CA SER A 385 15.91 61.19 -18.96
C SER A 385 16.70 59.99 -19.55
N GLN A 386 16.08 59.31 -20.53
CA GLN A 386 16.66 58.74 -21.79
C GLN A 386 17.60 57.50 -21.73
N SER A 387 17.61 56.56 -22.69
CA SER A 387 17.00 56.44 -24.03
C SER A 387 17.07 55.00 -24.60
N HIS A 388 16.04 54.63 -25.38
CA HIS A 388 16.07 53.94 -26.70
C HIS A 388 16.39 52.42 -26.75
N SER A 389 15.76 51.57 -27.58
CA SER A 389 14.75 51.76 -28.64
C SER A 389 14.34 50.39 -29.23
N ASP A 390 13.04 50.25 -29.51
CA ASP A 390 12.44 49.85 -30.80
C ASP A 390 12.40 48.38 -31.29
N ILE A 391 11.18 47.80 -31.36
CA ILE A 391 10.29 47.62 -32.55
C ILE A 391 9.25 46.50 -32.25
N ILE A 392 7.91 46.74 -32.12
CA ILE A 392 6.85 47.15 -33.09
C ILE A 392 6.32 45.92 -33.91
N LEU A 393 5.02 45.61 -34.14
CA LEU A 393 3.68 46.13 -33.79
C LEU A 393 2.58 45.12 -34.29
N VAL A 394 1.47 45.02 -33.53
CA VAL A 394 0.03 45.07 -33.96
C VAL A 394 -0.78 43.81 -34.31
N GLY A 395 -1.94 43.70 -33.64
CA GLY A 395 -3.13 43.00 -34.13
C GLY A 395 -4.20 42.74 -33.05
N THR A 396 -5.24 43.57 -33.00
CA THR A 396 -6.34 43.58 -32.02
C THR A 396 -7.49 42.59 -32.28
N LYS A 397 -8.08 42.08 -31.18
CA LYS A 397 -9.50 41.69 -30.92
C LYS A 397 -10.31 40.94 -32.00
N ASN A 398 -10.74 39.71 -31.69
CA ASN A 398 -12.14 39.40 -31.32
C ASN A 398 -12.34 37.94 -30.86
N SER A 399 -13.34 37.79 -30.00
CA SER A 399 -13.89 36.62 -29.29
C SER A 399 -14.11 35.32 -30.09
N VAL A 400 -13.96 34.15 -29.44
CA VAL A 400 -15.04 33.27 -28.93
C VAL A 400 -14.41 32.04 -28.22
N SER A 401 -15.10 31.57 -27.18
CA SER A 401 -14.84 30.47 -26.25
C SER A 401 -14.16 29.19 -26.77
N SER A 402 -13.20 28.67 -25.99
CA SER A 402 -13.18 27.26 -25.56
C SER A 402 -12.14 27.05 -24.44
N SER A 403 -12.56 26.23 -23.48
CA SER A 403 -11.91 25.77 -22.26
C SER A 403 -10.93 24.61 -22.51
N SER A 404 -10.19 24.24 -21.45
CA SER A 404 -9.28 23.08 -21.29
C SER A 404 -7.86 23.28 -21.80
N ASN A 405 -6.80 22.75 -21.20
CA ASN A 405 -6.52 22.16 -19.89
C ASN A 405 -5.00 22.01 -19.88
N MET A 406 -4.31 22.50 -18.87
CA MET A 406 -2.92 22.09 -18.60
C MET A 406 -2.60 22.43 -17.15
N SER A 407 -2.84 21.46 -16.27
CA SER A 407 -2.04 21.21 -15.07
C SER A 407 -2.76 20.16 -14.21
N ASP A 408 -2.55 18.88 -14.48
CA ASP A 408 -2.90 17.83 -13.52
C ASP A 408 -1.94 16.64 -13.69
N TYR A 409 -0.80 16.73 -13.00
CA TYR A 409 0.07 15.63 -12.64
C TYR A 409 0.64 15.97 -11.27
N SER A 410 0.00 15.56 -10.17
CA SER A 410 0.70 15.26 -8.90
C SER A 410 -0.14 14.65 -7.75
N LEU A 411 -1.36 14.13 -7.93
CA LEU A 411 -2.25 13.81 -6.79
C LEU A 411 -2.79 12.37 -6.70
N VAL A 412 -2.07 11.37 -7.22
CA VAL A 412 -2.53 9.95 -7.18
C VAL A 412 -1.77 9.05 -6.19
N ALA A 413 -0.63 9.46 -5.63
CA ALA A 413 0.21 8.54 -4.83
C ALA A 413 -0.25 8.24 -3.37
N GLY A 414 -1.53 8.45 -3.02
CA GLY A 414 -1.96 8.48 -1.61
C GLY A 414 -2.88 7.36 -1.10
N LEU A 415 -3.47 6.54 -1.97
CA LEU A 415 -4.68 5.76 -1.62
C LEU A 415 -4.56 4.23 -1.67
N ALA A 416 -3.44 3.67 -2.06
CA ALA A 416 -3.29 2.22 -2.20
C ALA A 416 -2.79 1.51 -0.92
N ARG A 417 -3.34 1.75 0.28
CA ARG A 417 -3.07 0.89 1.48
C ARG A 417 -4.25 0.79 2.45
N ILE A 418 -5.37 0.21 2.02
CA ILE A 418 -6.38 -0.33 2.95
C ILE A 418 -6.85 -1.70 2.44
N HIS A 419 -6.19 -2.76 2.90
CA HIS A 419 -6.66 -4.13 2.71
C HIS A 419 -7.85 -4.42 3.66
N THR A 420 -8.90 -4.96 3.06
CA THR A 420 -10.20 -5.36 3.62
C THR A 420 -10.10 -6.47 4.68
N LEU A 421 -10.67 -6.22 5.87
CA LEU A 421 -10.95 -7.23 6.89
C LEU A 421 -12.16 -8.08 6.51
N SER A 422 -11.90 -9.27 5.97
CA SER A 422 -12.73 -10.45 6.21
C SER A 422 -11.91 -11.70 5.97
N ARG A 423 -11.26 -12.19 7.03
CA ARG A 423 -10.97 -13.61 7.27
C ARG A 423 -10.56 -13.74 8.72
N SER A 424 -11.09 -14.77 9.38
CA SER A 424 -10.69 -15.21 10.71
C SER A 424 -9.19 -15.08 10.93
N ALA A 425 -8.74 -14.77 12.16
CA ALA A 425 -7.35 -14.79 12.62
C ALA A 425 -6.73 -16.21 12.58
N ARG A 426 -6.68 -16.77 11.37
CA ARG A 426 -5.93 -17.96 10.96
C ARG A 426 -5.18 -17.53 9.69
N GLY A 427 -3.86 -17.38 9.80
CA GLY A 427 -2.97 -17.20 8.66
C GLY A 427 -2.29 -15.83 8.52
N LYS A 428 -2.19 -15.01 9.58
CA LYS A 428 -1.38 -13.77 9.52
C LYS A 428 0.12 -14.09 9.43
N TYR A 429 0.54 -15.20 10.03
CA TYR A 429 1.92 -15.70 9.97
C TYR A 429 2.03 -17.06 9.27
N ASP A 430 1.12 -17.33 8.33
CA ASP A 430 1.26 -18.41 7.38
C ASP A 430 2.55 -18.16 6.56
N GLU A 431 3.43 -19.16 6.48
CA GLU A 431 4.70 -19.04 5.74
C GLU A 431 4.49 -18.72 4.27
N ASP A 432 3.34 -19.08 3.70
CA ASP A 432 3.04 -18.77 2.31
C ASP A 432 2.52 -17.34 2.08
N VAL A 433 2.19 -16.61 3.15
CA VAL A 433 1.78 -15.20 3.11
C VAL A 433 3.01 -14.32 3.25
N GLY A 434 3.17 -13.36 2.34
CA GLY A 434 4.19 -12.31 2.40
C GLY A 434 3.55 -10.93 2.56
N GLU A 435 4.39 -9.90 2.61
CA GLU A 435 3.96 -8.50 2.65
C GLU A 435 3.99 -7.87 1.26
N ASP A 436 3.28 -6.75 1.09
CA ASP A 436 3.27 -5.98 -0.15
C ASP A 436 4.67 -5.42 -0.44
N ILE A 437 5.12 -5.58 -1.68
CA ILE A 437 6.41 -5.04 -2.13
C ILE A 437 6.36 -3.50 -2.22
N ASP A 438 7.51 -2.86 -2.07
CA ASP A 438 7.68 -1.41 -2.29
C ASP A 438 8.99 -1.11 -3.06
N ASP A 439 9.29 0.17 -3.31
CA ASP A 439 10.42 0.62 -4.13
C ASP A 439 11.81 0.15 -3.65
N PHE A 440 11.93 -0.33 -2.40
CA PHE A 440 13.17 -0.88 -1.85
C PHE A 440 13.28 -2.40 -2.03
N THR A 441 12.29 -3.04 -2.66
CA THR A 441 12.25 -4.48 -2.89
C THR A 441 13.29 -4.90 -3.92
N VAL A 442 14.26 -5.70 -3.50
CA VAL A 442 15.34 -6.19 -4.36
C VAL A 442 15.18 -7.68 -4.71
N ALA A 443 14.28 -8.38 -4.01
CA ALA A 443 14.05 -9.81 -4.17
C ALA A 443 12.74 -10.11 -4.90
N GLY A 444 12.72 -11.25 -5.59
CA GLY A 444 11.57 -11.76 -6.33
C GLY A 444 11.98 -12.49 -7.61
N GLY A 445 13.08 -12.09 -8.25
CA GLY A 445 13.57 -12.62 -9.53
C GLY A 445 15.02 -13.07 -9.56
N GLY A 446 15.67 -13.20 -8.40
CA GLY A 446 17.05 -13.66 -8.25
C GLY A 446 18.09 -12.54 -8.14
N HIS A 447 17.69 -11.27 -8.20
CA HIS A 447 18.60 -10.13 -8.20
C HIS A 447 19.07 -9.68 -6.82
N SER A 448 18.49 -10.18 -5.72
CA SER A 448 19.02 -9.92 -4.36
C SER A 448 20.48 -10.42 -4.19
N SER A 449 20.91 -11.32 -5.08
CA SER A 449 22.29 -11.82 -5.13
C SER A 449 23.29 -10.92 -5.86
N ARG A 450 22.85 -9.91 -6.62
CA ARG A 450 23.68 -9.18 -7.61
C ARG A 450 24.37 -7.93 -7.07
N ARG A 451 23.76 -7.15 -6.17
CA ARG A 451 24.35 -5.94 -5.57
C ARG A 451 23.51 -5.47 -4.39
N THR A 452 24.14 -5.37 -3.22
CA THR A 452 23.50 -4.97 -1.96
C THR A 452 23.90 -3.52 -1.64
N GLU A 453 22.96 -2.64 -1.27
CA GLU A 453 23.31 -1.33 -0.68
C GLU A 453 24.01 -1.53 0.68
N ILE A 454 23.70 -2.65 1.33
CA ILE A 454 24.38 -3.13 2.53
C ILE A 454 25.67 -3.84 2.13
N THR A 455 26.77 -3.09 2.01
CA THR A 455 28.11 -3.68 1.80
C THR A 455 28.46 -4.64 2.93
N SER A 456 29.31 -5.66 2.70
CA SER A 456 29.70 -6.62 3.74
C SER A 456 30.31 -5.99 4.99
N HIS A 457 30.84 -4.76 4.88
CA HIS A 457 31.30 -3.95 6.00
C HIS A 457 30.21 -3.45 6.96
N GLN A 458 28.93 -3.55 6.57
CA GLN A 458 27.78 -3.21 7.42
C GLN A 458 27.20 -4.43 8.16
N LEU A 459 27.70 -5.64 7.85
CA LEU A 459 27.31 -6.87 8.52
C LEU A 459 28.27 -7.18 9.67
N ARG A 460 27.72 -7.63 10.79
CA ARG A 460 28.47 -8.02 11.98
C ARG A 460 28.41 -9.53 12.18
N ILE A 461 29.47 -10.08 12.77
CA ILE A 461 29.44 -11.43 13.34
C ILE A 461 29.45 -11.28 14.86
N SER A 462 28.40 -11.76 15.52
CA SER A 462 28.28 -11.68 16.98
C SER A 462 29.43 -12.38 17.70
N HIS A 463 29.75 -11.90 18.92
CA HIS A 463 30.76 -12.54 19.77
C HIS A 463 30.51 -14.05 19.92
N ALA A 464 29.26 -14.43 20.21
CA ALA A 464 28.89 -15.82 20.39
C ALA A 464 29.12 -16.67 19.13
N LEU A 465 28.87 -16.12 17.94
CA LEU A 465 29.17 -16.81 16.68
C LEU A 465 30.68 -16.89 16.40
N LYS A 466 31.47 -15.86 16.74
CA LYS A 466 32.93 -15.93 16.68
C LYS A 466 33.46 -17.05 17.58
N SER A 467 32.98 -17.11 18.83
CA SER A 467 33.30 -18.19 19.78
C SER A 467 32.91 -19.57 19.25
N PHE A 468 31.72 -19.68 18.65
CA PHE A 468 31.25 -20.92 18.03
C PHE A 468 32.16 -21.38 16.88
N LEU A 469 32.58 -20.48 16.00
CA LEU A 469 33.47 -20.76 14.89
C LEU A 469 34.85 -21.26 15.35
N VAL A 470 35.38 -20.69 16.45
CA VAL A 470 36.64 -21.18 17.07
C VAL A 470 36.47 -22.58 17.63
N HIS A 471 35.38 -22.82 18.38
CA HIS A 471 35.11 -24.11 19.00
C HIS A 471 34.95 -25.22 17.96
N ASN A 472 34.35 -24.90 16.81
CA ASN A 472 34.15 -25.83 15.70
C ASN A 472 35.32 -25.87 14.71
N HIS A 473 36.47 -25.27 15.05
CA HIS A 473 37.67 -25.22 14.22
C HIS A 473 37.45 -24.64 12.81
N ALA A 474 36.42 -23.81 12.65
CA ALA A 474 36.13 -23.11 11.40
C ALA A 474 37.04 -21.88 11.21
N VAL A 475 37.44 -21.26 12.31
CA VAL A 475 38.36 -20.10 12.36
C VAL A 475 39.35 -20.29 13.51
N SER A 476 40.58 -19.82 13.38
CA SER A 476 41.56 -19.89 14.47
C SER A 476 41.25 -18.87 15.58
N ASN A 477 41.74 -19.09 16.81
CA ASN A 477 41.49 -18.16 17.91
C ASN A 477 42.09 -16.75 17.64
N SER A 478 43.26 -16.68 16.99
CA SER A 478 43.87 -15.40 16.61
C SER A 478 43.07 -14.67 15.53
N ASP A 479 42.42 -15.41 14.64
CA ASP A 479 41.64 -14.85 13.55
C ASP A 479 40.20 -14.49 13.96
N ALA A 480 39.67 -15.05 15.03
CA ALA A 480 38.32 -14.72 15.48
C ALA A 480 38.23 -13.33 16.13
N VAL A 481 39.35 -12.81 16.66
CA VAL A 481 39.44 -11.50 17.33
C VAL A 481 38.28 -11.29 18.32
N LEU A 482 38.10 -12.26 19.23
CA LEU A 482 36.94 -12.36 20.12
C LEU A 482 36.67 -11.07 20.90
N ASP A 483 37.71 -10.43 21.41
CA ASP A 483 37.61 -9.21 22.23
C ASP A 483 37.43 -7.90 21.42
N SER A 484 37.18 -7.99 20.10
CA SER A 484 37.01 -6.83 19.22
C SER A 484 35.70 -6.88 18.46
N GLU A 485 35.10 -5.71 18.27
CA GLU A 485 33.95 -5.51 17.36
C GLU A 485 34.35 -5.63 15.87
N GLY A 486 35.65 -5.53 15.55
CA GLY A 486 36.14 -5.64 14.18
C GLY A 486 36.10 -7.05 13.59
N LEU A 487 36.18 -7.13 12.26
CA LEU A 487 36.38 -8.38 11.52
C LEU A 487 37.88 -8.53 11.18
N SER A 488 38.39 -9.76 11.31
CA SER A 488 39.70 -10.10 10.72
C SER A 488 39.53 -10.42 9.24
N PRO A 489 40.62 -10.45 8.44
CA PRO A 489 40.56 -10.89 7.06
C PRO A 489 39.94 -12.29 6.88
N ALA A 490 40.10 -13.20 7.85
CA ALA A 490 39.50 -14.54 7.77
C ALA A 490 37.99 -14.52 8.02
N LEU A 491 37.52 -13.69 8.95
CA LEU A 491 36.09 -13.50 9.22
C LEU A 491 35.40 -12.75 8.08
N GLU A 492 36.05 -11.72 7.53
CA GLU A 492 35.59 -11.02 6.32
C GLU A 492 35.46 -12.01 5.16
N ALA A 493 36.49 -12.82 4.91
CA ALA A 493 36.45 -13.84 3.86
C ALA A 493 35.33 -14.88 4.07
N LEU A 494 35.02 -15.25 5.32
CA LEU A 494 33.92 -16.17 5.62
C LEU A 494 32.54 -15.51 5.44
N LEU A 495 32.41 -14.23 5.76
CA LEU A 495 31.19 -13.44 5.58
C LEU A 495 30.92 -13.10 4.10
N ASP A 496 31.99 -12.89 3.33
CA ASP A 496 31.96 -12.65 1.89
C ASP A 496 31.85 -13.94 1.07
N LYS A 497 32.12 -15.10 1.68
CA LYS A 497 31.95 -16.40 1.02
C LYS A 497 30.46 -16.55 0.63
N PRO A 498 30.15 -16.74 -0.66
CA PRO A 498 28.77 -16.89 -1.08
C PRO A 498 28.20 -18.21 -0.54
N HIS A 499 26.96 -18.18 -0.04
CA HIS A 499 26.25 -19.35 0.46
C HIS A 499 25.61 -20.18 -0.67
N ILE A 500 25.55 -19.61 -1.88
CA ILE A 500 25.15 -20.27 -3.11
C ILE A 500 26.24 -20.11 -4.18
N GLN A 501 26.34 -21.11 -5.05
CA GLN A 501 27.16 -21.08 -6.26
C GLN A 501 26.33 -21.68 -7.40
N VAL A 502 25.94 -20.84 -8.36
CA VAL A 502 25.21 -21.29 -9.53
C VAL A 502 26.16 -22.08 -10.44
N PRO A 503 25.86 -23.34 -10.78
CA PRO A 503 26.63 -24.08 -11.77
C PRO A 503 26.66 -23.35 -13.11
N ALA A 504 27.85 -23.21 -13.71
CA ALA A 504 28.05 -22.40 -14.91
C ALA A 504 27.19 -22.89 -16.09
N GLU A 505 26.97 -24.20 -16.18
CA GLU A 505 26.16 -24.87 -17.19
C GLU A 505 24.71 -24.38 -17.16
N LEU A 506 24.18 -24.01 -15.99
CA LEU A 506 22.81 -23.52 -15.87
C LEU A 506 22.62 -22.10 -16.43
N THR A 507 23.72 -21.38 -16.67
CA THR A 507 23.73 -20.03 -17.24
C THR A 507 24.32 -20.00 -18.66
N ASP A 508 24.59 -21.17 -19.25
CA ASP A 508 24.98 -21.26 -20.65
C ASP A 508 23.81 -20.76 -21.51
N ARG A 509 24.05 -19.74 -22.35
CA ARG A 509 23.06 -19.15 -23.26
C ARG A 509 23.07 -19.79 -24.66
N SER A 510 23.83 -20.86 -24.84
CA SER A 510 23.98 -21.54 -26.12
C SER A 510 22.84 -22.52 -26.45
N HIS A 511 21.88 -22.74 -25.54
CA HIS A 511 20.77 -23.65 -25.77
C HIS A 511 19.54 -22.95 -26.40
N PRO A 512 18.61 -23.70 -27.01
CA PRO A 512 17.33 -23.18 -27.48
C PRO A 512 16.50 -22.49 -26.39
N LEU A 513 15.74 -21.45 -26.74
CA LEU A 513 14.89 -20.71 -25.80
C LEU A 513 13.94 -21.61 -24.98
N PRO A 514 13.25 -22.62 -25.56
CA PRO A 514 12.38 -23.51 -24.78
C PRO A 514 13.11 -24.37 -23.75
N GLU A 515 14.45 -24.44 -23.79
CA GLU A 515 15.26 -25.16 -22.81
C GLU A 515 15.53 -24.38 -21.51
N TYR A 516 15.00 -23.15 -21.36
CA TYR A 516 15.17 -22.34 -20.16
C TYR A 516 13.86 -22.16 -19.38
N PHE A 517 13.96 -22.16 -18.05
CA PHE A 517 12.96 -21.51 -17.20
C PHE A 517 13.16 -19.99 -17.24
N ILE A 518 12.07 -19.25 -17.16
CA ILE A 518 12.05 -17.79 -17.30
C ILE A 518 11.34 -17.18 -16.09
N SER A 519 12.00 -16.24 -15.40
CA SER A 519 11.41 -15.52 -14.27
C SER A 519 10.24 -14.66 -14.76
N SER A 520 9.02 -14.94 -14.30
CA SER A 520 7.80 -14.47 -14.99
C SER A 520 6.80 -13.78 -14.07
N SER A 521 6.28 -12.65 -14.52
CA SER A 521 5.25 -11.83 -13.87
C SER A 521 3.90 -11.97 -14.57
N HIS A 522 2.84 -11.89 -13.76
CA HIS A 522 1.43 -11.87 -14.15
C HIS A 522 0.82 -10.53 -13.75
N ASN A 523 0.06 -9.92 -14.65
CA ASN A 523 -0.55 -8.58 -14.48
C ASN A 523 0.45 -7.56 -13.92
N THR A 524 1.60 -7.42 -14.59
CA THR A 524 2.75 -6.65 -14.10
C THR A 524 2.43 -5.19 -13.78
N TYR A 525 1.44 -4.61 -14.46
CA TYR A 525 1.00 -3.24 -14.24
C TYR A 525 0.36 -2.98 -12.86
N LEU A 526 -0.06 -4.02 -12.12
CA LEU A 526 -0.73 -3.87 -10.82
C LEU A 526 0.28 -3.68 -9.67
N LEU A 527 0.12 -2.59 -8.90
CA LEU A 527 0.86 -2.38 -7.64
C LEU A 527 0.17 -3.01 -6.40
N GLY A 528 -0.92 -3.77 -6.59
CA GLY A 528 -1.70 -4.34 -5.48
C GLY A 528 -2.83 -5.28 -5.92
N HIS A 529 -3.93 -5.31 -5.16
CA HIS A 529 -5.04 -6.26 -5.33
C HIS A 529 -5.72 -6.22 -6.71
N GLN A 530 -5.99 -7.39 -7.32
CA GLN A 530 -6.50 -7.53 -8.71
C GLN A 530 -7.83 -6.83 -9.01
N LEU A 531 -8.64 -6.45 -8.01
CA LEU A 531 -9.93 -5.77 -8.21
C LEU A 531 -9.97 -4.29 -7.82
N LYS A 532 -8.96 -3.77 -7.10
CA LYS A 532 -8.98 -2.41 -6.49
C LYS A 532 -7.61 -1.71 -6.47
N GLY A 533 -6.57 -2.31 -7.06
CA GLY A 533 -5.23 -1.73 -7.11
C GLY A 533 -5.11 -0.57 -8.10
N GLU A 534 -4.00 0.15 -8.04
CA GLU A 534 -3.62 1.15 -9.04
C GLU A 534 -2.70 0.48 -10.09
N SER A 535 -2.87 0.87 -11.36
CA SER A 535 -1.91 0.52 -12.41
C SER A 535 -0.77 1.54 -12.43
N SER A 536 0.48 1.09 -12.58
CA SER A 536 1.64 1.97 -12.74
C SER A 536 2.64 1.44 -13.76
N ALA A 537 3.24 2.35 -14.53
CA ALA A 537 4.36 2.02 -15.41
C ALA A 537 5.63 1.66 -14.62
N SER A 538 5.83 2.25 -13.42
CA SER A 538 6.95 1.94 -12.53
C SER A 538 6.94 0.50 -12.00
N ALA A 539 5.78 -0.18 -12.06
CA ALA A 539 5.67 -1.58 -11.70
C ALA A 539 6.51 -2.48 -12.64
N TYR A 540 6.60 -2.12 -13.93
CA TYR A 540 7.45 -2.81 -14.90
C TYR A 540 8.92 -2.60 -14.60
N GLU A 541 9.31 -1.36 -14.28
CA GLU A 541 10.69 -1.06 -13.90
C GLU A 541 11.12 -1.88 -12.68
N SER A 542 10.35 -1.81 -11.59
CA SER A 542 10.66 -2.51 -10.33
C SER A 542 10.72 -4.04 -10.53
N THR A 543 9.77 -4.60 -11.27
CA THR A 543 9.69 -6.05 -11.54
C THR A 543 10.87 -6.53 -12.39
N LEU A 544 11.25 -5.77 -13.42
CA LEU A 544 12.41 -6.10 -14.26
C LEU A 544 13.73 -5.94 -13.50
N LEU A 545 13.88 -4.87 -12.71
CA LEU A 545 15.05 -4.63 -11.86
C LEU A 545 15.23 -5.71 -10.78
N ALA A 546 14.14 -6.28 -10.26
CA ALA A 546 14.15 -7.41 -9.34
C ALA A 546 14.46 -8.76 -10.03
N GLY A 547 14.53 -8.80 -11.36
CA GLY A 547 15.00 -9.96 -12.14
C GLY A 547 13.93 -10.71 -12.93
N ALA A 548 12.70 -10.21 -13.03
CA ALA A 548 11.72 -10.78 -13.96
C ALA A 548 12.19 -10.59 -15.40
N ARG A 549 11.98 -11.59 -16.26
CA ARG A 549 12.31 -11.57 -17.70
C ARG A 549 11.11 -11.85 -18.60
N CYS A 550 9.96 -12.24 -18.03
CA CYS A 550 8.67 -12.22 -18.70
C CYS A 550 7.71 -11.28 -17.94
N VAL A 551 7.14 -10.29 -18.63
CA VAL A 551 6.17 -9.33 -18.07
C VAL A 551 4.90 -9.30 -18.91
N GLU A 552 3.80 -8.83 -18.34
CA GLU A 552 2.46 -8.87 -18.96
C GLU A 552 1.86 -7.46 -19.09
N ILE A 553 1.29 -7.18 -20.27
CA ILE A 553 0.53 -5.97 -20.57
C ILE A 553 -0.88 -6.35 -21.03
N ASP A 554 -1.89 -5.82 -20.34
CA ASP A 554 -3.29 -5.88 -20.78
C ASP A 554 -3.65 -4.60 -21.52
N ALA A 555 -3.64 -4.66 -22.85
CA ALA A 555 -3.86 -3.51 -23.71
C ALA A 555 -5.35 -3.37 -24.09
N TRP A 556 -5.90 -2.17 -23.90
CA TRP A 556 -7.29 -1.82 -24.17
C TRP A 556 -7.40 -0.55 -25.01
N ASP A 557 -8.47 -0.46 -25.80
CA ASP A 557 -8.82 0.80 -26.45
C ASP A 557 -9.09 1.90 -25.43
N ASN A 558 -8.70 3.12 -25.79
CA ASN A 558 -8.92 4.30 -24.98
C ASN A 558 -9.94 5.23 -25.64
N SER A 559 -11.13 5.34 -25.04
CA SER A 559 -12.21 6.19 -25.54
C SER A 559 -11.90 7.68 -25.41
N GLU A 560 -10.97 8.07 -24.53
CA GLU A 560 -10.59 9.47 -24.32
C GLU A 560 -9.52 9.91 -25.32
N ASN A 561 -8.68 8.98 -25.79
CA ASN A 561 -7.68 9.22 -26.82
C ASN A 561 -7.49 7.96 -27.67
N THR A 562 -8.12 7.92 -28.85
CA THR A 562 -8.09 6.76 -29.75
C THR A 562 -6.71 6.43 -30.32
N ASP A 563 -5.77 7.38 -30.25
CA ASP A 563 -4.39 7.22 -30.74
C ASP A 563 -3.43 6.72 -29.65
N GLU A 564 -3.87 6.69 -28.40
CA GLU A 564 -3.09 6.24 -27.24
C GLU A 564 -3.86 5.17 -26.46
N PRO A 565 -3.69 3.88 -26.84
CA PRO A 565 -4.23 2.75 -26.08
C PRO A 565 -3.83 2.80 -24.62
N LYS A 566 -4.63 2.18 -23.76
CA LYS A 566 -4.42 2.18 -22.31
C LYS A 566 -4.11 0.77 -21.81
N VAL A 567 -3.40 0.69 -20.70
CA VAL A 567 -3.15 -0.54 -19.95
C VAL A 567 -3.96 -0.50 -18.66
N THR A 568 -4.75 -1.55 -18.43
CA THR A 568 -5.58 -1.67 -17.23
C THR A 568 -6.07 -3.11 -17.07
N HIS A 569 -6.51 -3.46 -15.86
CA HIS A 569 -7.20 -4.73 -15.66
C HIS A 569 -8.67 -4.59 -16.10
N GLY A 570 -8.99 -5.17 -17.25
CA GLY A 570 -10.31 -5.08 -17.88
C GLY A 570 -11.47 -5.35 -16.93
N TYR A 571 -12.56 -4.59 -17.10
CA TYR A 571 -13.82 -4.76 -16.36
C TYR A 571 -13.77 -4.53 -14.84
N THR A 572 -12.65 -4.01 -14.30
CA THR A 572 -12.47 -3.63 -12.89
C THR A 572 -12.47 -2.10 -12.68
N LEU A 573 -12.35 -1.62 -11.43
CA LEU A 573 -12.27 -0.20 -11.06
C LEU A 573 -10.82 0.34 -11.01
N VAL A 574 -9.86 -0.42 -11.54
CA VAL A 574 -8.43 -0.12 -11.51
C VAL A 574 -8.10 1.10 -12.41
N SER A 575 -7.17 1.95 -11.99
CA SER A 575 -6.70 3.07 -12.82
C SER A 575 -6.09 2.56 -14.13
N ASN A 576 -6.06 3.41 -15.16
CA ASN A 576 -5.43 3.07 -16.43
C ASN A 576 -4.17 3.92 -16.66
N ILE A 577 -3.20 3.36 -17.35
CA ILE A 577 -1.95 4.03 -17.73
C ILE A 577 -1.77 4.01 -19.25
N PRO A 578 -1.12 5.00 -19.87
CA PRO A 578 -0.84 4.97 -21.30
C PRO A 578 0.04 3.79 -21.70
N PHE A 579 -0.30 3.10 -22.79
CA PHE A 579 0.51 1.99 -23.30
C PHE A 579 1.93 2.44 -23.67
N ARG A 580 2.09 3.67 -24.19
CA ARG A 580 3.41 4.25 -24.46
C ARG A 580 4.27 4.38 -23.21
N ALA A 581 3.71 4.83 -22.08
CA ALA A 581 4.46 4.99 -20.84
C ALA A 581 5.04 3.64 -20.34
N VAL A 582 4.29 2.55 -20.54
CA VAL A 582 4.78 1.20 -20.26
C VAL A 582 5.93 0.81 -21.19
N CYS A 583 5.78 1.06 -22.49
CA CYS A 583 6.85 0.79 -23.46
C CYS A 583 8.13 1.58 -23.16
N GLU A 584 7.99 2.84 -22.75
CA GLU A 584 9.11 3.71 -22.36
C GLU A 584 9.81 3.19 -21.11
N SER A 585 9.06 2.73 -20.10
CA SER A 585 9.65 2.13 -18.89
C SER A 585 10.47 0.88 -19.21
N ILE A 586 9.95 0.00 -20.08
CA ILE A 586 10.67 -1.20 -20.53
C ILE A 586 11.92 -0.82 -21.34
N ARG A 587 11.84 0.18 -22.22
CA ARG A 587 12.99 0.70 -22.98
C ARG A 587 14.10 1.17 -22.04
N ASP A 588 13.74 1.94 -21.03
CA ASP A 588 14.71 2.56 -20.12
C ASP A 588 15.45 1.51 -19.29
N VAL A 589 14.76 0.44 -18.86
CA VAL A 589 15.40 -0.72 -18.22
C VAL A 589 16.35 -1.44 -19.18
N ILE A 590 15.94 -1.71 -20.41
CA ILE A 590 16.79 -2.38 -21.41
C ILE A 590 18.08 -1.59 -21.65
N ASP A 591 17.96 -0.27 -21.76
CA ASP A 591 19.10 0.62 -22.00
C ASP A 591 20.04 0.66 -20.81
N LYS A 592 19.49 0.70 -19.60
CA LYS A 592 20.26 0.62 -18.36
C LYS A 592 21.02 -0.71 -18.25
N GLU A 593 20.34 -1.84 -18.44
CA GLU A 593 20.98 -3.17 -18.37
C GLU A 593 22.03 -3.37 -19.46
N ALA A 594 21.77 -2.87 -20.68
CA ALA A 594 22.74 -2.91 -21.76
C ALA A 594 24.00 -2.12 -21.40
N ALA A 595 23.87 -0.92 -20.84
CA ALA A 595 25.01 -0.12 -20.38
C ALA A 595 25.78 -0.84 -19.26
N GLU A 596 25.09 -1.35 -18.25
CA GLU A 596 25.72 -2.07 -17.13
C GLU A 596 26.47 -3.33 -17.57
N SER A 597 26.00 -4.02 -18.62
CA SER A 597 26.66 -5.19 -19.17
C SER A 597 28.00 -4.92 -19.84
N VAL A 598 28.20 -3.71 -20.33
CA VAL A 598 29.49 -3.30 -20.91
C VAL A 598 30.50 -3.03 -19.80
N ASP A 599 30.04 -2.46 -18.68
CA ASP A 599 30.90 -2.00 -17.59
C ASP A 599 31.26 -3.09 -16.57
N GLN A 600 30.40 -4.12 -16.41
CA GLN A 600 30.56 -5.16 -15.38
C GLN A 600 31.01 -6.49 -15.97
N GLN A 601 32.19 -6.97 -15.57
CA GLN A 601 32.72 -8.26 -15.99
C GLN A 601 31.83 -9.41 -15.49
N GLY A 602 31.12 -10.07 -16.41
CA GLY A 602 30.29 -11.26 -16.12
C GLY A 602 28.78 -11.02 -16.09
N TYR A 603 28.31 -9.77 -16.14
CA TYR A 603 26.89 -9.44 -16.31
C TYR A 603 26.53 -9.43 -17.80
N ARG A 604 25.41 -10.03 -18.19
CA ARG A 604 24.88 -9.99 -19.56
C ARG A 604 23.43 -9.53 -19.58
N ALA A 605 23.14 -8.45 -20.30
CA ALA A 605 21.76 -8.07 -20.58
C ALA A 605 21.01 -9.23 -21.26
N ALA A 606 19.77 -9.48 -20.85
CA ALA A 606 18.99 -10.65 -21.25
C ALA A 606 17.70 -10.21 -21.95
N PRO A 607 17.13 -11.03 -22.86
CA PRO A 607 15.91 -10.65 -23.54
C PRO A 607 14.75 -10.54 -22.55
N ILE A 608 13.83 -9.62 -22.82
CA ILE A 608 12.57 -9.46 -22.11
C ILE A 608 11.47 -10.06 -22.97
N VAL A 609 10.79 -11.07 -22.44
CA VAL A 609 9.58 -11.65 -23.03
C VAL A 609 8.38 -10.82 -22.58
N LEU A 610 7.51 -10.46 -23.52
CA LEU A 610 6.34 -9.64 -23.27
C LEU A 610 5.07 -10.42 -23.62
N SER A 611 4.29 -10.76 -22.59
CA SER A 611 2.93 -11.28 -22.73
C SER A 611 1.96 -10.14 -23.04
N LEU A 612 1.45 -10.06 -24.27
CA LEU A 612 0.47 -9.05 -24.65
C LEU A 612 -0.93 -9.66 -24.63
N GLU A 613 -1.74 -9.27 -23.65
CA GLU A 613 -3.18 -9.56 -23.64
C GLU A 613 -3.90 -8.41 -24.35
N ASN A 614 -4.36 -8.67 -25.58
CA ASN A 614 -4.91 -7.63 -26.44
C ASN A 614 -6.44 -7.62 -26.43
N HIS A 615 -7.02 -6.49 -26.03
CA HIS A 615 -8.46 -6.19 -26.07
C HIS A 615 -8.79 -4.98 -26.96
N CYS A 616 -7.83 -4.52 -27.77
CA CYS A 616 -8.05 -3.43 -28.72
C CYS A 616 -8.76 -3.91 -29.99
N GLY A 617 -9.61 -3.06 -30.55
CA GLY A 617 -10.06 -3.19 -31.94
C GLY A 617 -8.93 -2.90 -32.94
N ALA A 618 -9.18 -3.09 -34.23
CA ALA A 618 -8.15 -3.04 -35.28
C ALA A 618 -7.33 -1.71 -35.29
N HIS A 619 -7.97 -0.57 -35.04
CA HIS A 619 -7.27 0.71 -34.95
C HIS A 619 -6.33 0.77 -33.73
N GLY A 620 -6.83 0.40 -32.54
CA GLY A 620 -6.02 0.36 -31.34
C GLY A 620 -4.85 -0.61 -31.48
N GLN A 621 -5.07 -1.80 -32.07
CA GLN A 621 -4.01 -2.75 -32.37
C GLN A 621 -2.92 -2.16 -33.29
N MET A 622 -3.31 -1.39 -34.31
CA MET A 622 -2.33 -0.68 -35.15
C MET A 622 -1.54 0.34 -34.33
N ARG A 623 -2.21 1.10 -33.45
CA ARG A 623 -1.52 2.02 -32.54
C ARG A 623 -0.56 1.31 -31.58
N LEU A 624 -0.90 0.12 -31.07
CA LEU A 624 0.04 -0.70 -30.29
C LEU A 624 1.31 -0.99 -31.10
N VAL A 625 1.16 -1.47 -32.34
CA VAL A 625 2.29 -1.76 -33.25
C VAL A 625 3.16 -0.53 -33.48
N GLU A 626 2.55 0.60 -33.82
CA GLU A 626 3.25 1.86 -34.08
C GLU A 626 4.02 2.34 -32.83
N ILE A 627 3.39 2.33 -31.65
CA ILE A 627 4.04 2.72 -30.39
C ILE A 627 5.22 1.81 -30.07
N MET A 628 5.08 0.50 -30.23
CA MET A 628 6.17 -0.45 -29.98
C MET A 628 7.35 -0.22 -30.92
N ILE A 629 7.09 0.02 -32.21
CA ILE A 629 8.13 0.32 -33.20
C ILE A 629 8.80 1.68 -32.89
N GLU A 630 8.01 2.72 -32.60
CA GLU A 630 8.50 4.06 -32.24
C GLU A 630 9.40 4.02 -30.99
N THR A 631 8.98 3.27 -29.97
CA THR A 631 9.60 3.32 -28.64
C THR A 631 10.79 2.37 -28.52
N TRP A 632 10.66 1.14 -29.03
CA TRP A 632 11.72 0.13 -28.89
C TRP A 632 12.68 0.10 -30.07
N GLY A 633 12.22 0.43 -31.28
CA GLY A 633 13.04 0.39 -32.49
C GLY A 633 13.78 -0.95 -32.64
N GLU A 634 15.12 -0.90 -32.70
CA GLU A 634 15.98 -2.10 -32.81
C GLU A 634 15.93 -3.06 -31.61
N ARG A 635 15.43 -2.59 -30.45
CA ARG A 635 15.22 -3.44 -29.27
C ARG A 635 14.07 -4.41 -29.47
N LEU A 636 13.11 -4.10 -30.33
CA LEU A 636 11.98 -4.97 -30.65
C LEU A 636 12.43 -6.08 -31.60
N LEU A 637 12.19 -7.34 -31.23
CA LEU A 637 12.35 -8.48 -32.13
C LEU A 637 11.16 -8.55 -33.09
N SER A 638 11.19 -7.73 -34.14
CA SER A 638 10.13 -7.62 -35.15
C SER A 638 10.24 -8.63 -36.30
N LYS A 639 11.35 -9.36 -36.39
CA LYS A 639 11.64 -10.36 -37.43
C LYS A 639 12.45 -11.51 -36.86
N ALA A 640 12.38 -12.67 -37.51
CA ALA A 640 13.23 -13.80 -37.20
C ALA A 640 14.71 -13.39 -37.25
N VAL A 641 15.51 -13.92 -36.32
CA VAL A 641 16.95 -13.67 -36.26
C VAL A 641 17.66 -14.25 -37.48
N ARG A 642 17.02 -15.20 -38.17
CA ARG A 642 17.51 -15.90 -39.37
C ARG A 642 16.46 -15.78 -40.49
N GLU A 643 16.87 -15.64 -41.76
CA GLU A 643 15.98 -15.54 -42.93
C GLU A 643 15.18 -16.84 -43.25
N LYS A 644 14.19 -16.77 -44.16
CA LYS A 644 13.42 -17.95 -44.60
C LYS A 644 14.28 -18.92 -45.43
N GLY A 645 14.04 -20.22 -45.30
CA GLY A 645 14.84 -21.27 -45.96
C GLY A 645 16.11 -21.64 -45.21
N HIS A 646 16.19 -21.29 -43.93
CA HIS A 646 17.23 -21.79 -43.05
C HIS A 646 16.82 -23.07 -42.34
N ARG A 647 17.88 -23.73 -41.89
CA ARG A 647 17.97 -25.03 -41.24
C ARG A 647 17.04 -25.21 -40.02
N GLU A 648 16.71 -24.13 -39.29
CA GLU A 648 15.68 -24.06 -38.22
C GLU A 648 14.25 -24.44 -38.66
N GLN A 649 13.93 -24.33 -39.95
CA GLN A 649 12.64 -24.74 -40.54
C GLN A 649 12.63 -26.21 -40.97
N GLU A 650 13.79 -26.87 -40.94
CA GLU A 650 14.03 -28.22 -41.46
C GLU A 650 14.26 -29.24 -40.32
N SER A 651 14.71 -28.81 -39.14
CA SER A 651 15.00 -29.68 -37.99
C SER A 651 14.76 -28.98 -36.64
N HIS A 652 14.24 -29.74 -35.66
CA HIS A 652 14.01 -29.30 -34.27
C HIS A 652 15.31 -28.90 -33.52
N ASP A 653 16.47 -29.40 -33.95
CA ASP A 653 17.78 -29.15 -33.28
C ASP A 653 18.33 -27.73 -33.52
N GLU A 654 17.64 -26.91 -34.30
CA GLU A 654 18.14 -25.61 -34.78
C GLU A 654 17.25 -24.44 -34.38
N GLN A 655 16.46 -24.55 -33.31
CA GLN A 655 15.72 -23.42 -32.72
C GLN A 655 16.61 -22.23 -32.32
N VAL A 656 16.03 -21.03 -32.25
CA VAL A 656 16.72 -19.83 -31.76
C VAL A 656 17.26 -20.02 -30.35
N ARG A 657 18.55 -19.71 -30.15
CA ARG A 657 19.23 -19.82 -28.86
C ARG A 657 19.06 -18.55 -28.05
N LEU A 658 19.07 -18.67 -26.73
CA LEU A 658 18.94 -17.52 -25.83
C LEU A 658 19.98 -16.42 -26.12
N GLY A 659 21.22 -16.82 -26.41
CA GLY A 659 22.31 -15.89 -26.74
C GLY A 659 22.12 -15.13 -28.06
N GLU A 660 21.38 -15.68 -29.02
CA GLU A 660 21.12 -15.04 -30.31
C GLU A 660 20.03 -13.94 -30.22
N LEU A 661 19.18 -14.00 -29.20
CA LEU A 661 18.15 -12.99 -28.96
C LEU A 661 18.76 -11.68 -28.44
N GLY A 662 19.88 -11.75 -27.71
CA GLY A 662 20.53 -10.59 -27.11
C GLY A 662 19.62 -9.82 -26.15
N SER A 663 19.81 -8.51 -26.04
CA SER A 663 18.96 -7.62 -25.24
C SER A 663 17.80 -7.10 -26.10
N LYS A 664 16.80 -7.97 -26.36
CA LYS A 664 15.62 -7.65 -27.17
C LYS A 664 14.31 -7.90 -26.42
N VAL A 665 13.25 -7.22 -26.87
CA VAL A 665 11.86 -7.49 -26.51
C VAL A 665 11.30 -8.55 -27.45
N VAL A 666 10.87 -9.68 -26.90
CA VAL A 666 10.23 -10.80 -27.61
C VAL A 666 8.75 -10.83 -27.26
N LEU A 667 7.86 -10.65 -28.23
CA LEU A 667 6.43 -10.66 -27.96
C LEU A 667 5.83 -12.07 -28.00
N ILE A 668 4.97 -12.33 -27.03
CA ILE A 668 3.95 -13.36 -27.06
C ILE A 668 2.67 -12.72 -27.59
N VAL A 669 2.18 -13.18 -28.74
CA VAL A 669 0.96 -12.66 -29.37
C VAL A 669 -0.07 -13.78 -29.51
N GLU A 670 -1.35 -13.50 -29.26
CA GLU A 670 -2.44 -14.47 -29.40
C GLU A 670 -2.56 -14.97 -30.84
N TYR A 671 -2.78 -16.28 -30.99
CA TYR A 671 -3.04 -16.94 -32.26
C TYR A 671 -4.43 -17.56 -32.25
N HIS A 672 -5.24 -17.19 -33.26
CA HIS A 672 -6.55 -17.79 -33.48
C HIS A 672 -6.51 -18.74 -34.68
N PHE A 673 -7.08 -19.94 -34.51
CA PHE A 673 -7.18 -20.91 -35.59
C PHE A 673 -8.13 -20.41 -36.71
N PRO A 674 -7.85 -20.72 -37.99
CA PRO A 674 -8.65 -20.23 -39.13
C PRO A 674 -10.10 -20.72 -39.19
N SER A 675 -10.43 -21.83 -38.51
CA SER A 675 -11.78 -22.40 -38.42
C SER A 675 -12.52 -21.74 -37.26
N GLY A 676 -13.41 -20.79 -37.57
CA GLY A 676 -14.11 -19.91 -36.62
C GLY A 676 -15.13 -20.58 -35.70
N GLU A 677 -14.68 -21.47 -34.81
CA GLU A 677 -15.40 -21.79 -33.59
C GLU A 677 -14.84 -20.90 -32.47
N GLU A 678 -15.58 -19.83 -32.17
CA GLU A 678 -15.49 -19.13 -30.89
C GLU A 678 -16.07 -20.07 -29.83
N GLU A 679 -15.23 -20.68 -29.00
CA GLU A 679 -15.69 -21.39 -27.81
C GLU A 679 -15.54 -20.52 -26.57
N GLU A 680 -16.56 -20.63 -25.71
CA GLU A 680 -16.73 -19.89 -24.46
C GLU A 680 -15.52 -20.06 -23.55
N ASP A 681 -15.07 -18.97 -22.90
CA ASP A 681 -14.11 -19.04 -21.81
C ASP A 681 -14.56 -20.08 -20.78
N ASP A 682 -13.86 -21.22 -20.70
CA ASP A 682 -14.09 -22.23 -19.67
C ASP A 682 -13.53 -21.78 -18.33
N ASP A 683 -14.17 -20.75 -17.76
CA ASP A 683 -14.03 -20.32 -16.38
C ASP A 683 -15.03 -21.08 -15.48
N SER A 684 -15.38 -22.32 -15.81
CA SER A 684 -16.34 -23.12 -15.04
C SER A 684 -15.65 -24.14 -14.12
N ASP A 685 -15.26 -23.69 -12.92
CA ASP A 685 -15.23 -24.62 -11.79
C ASP A 685 -15.58 -23.88 -10.50
N ASP A 686 -16.58 -24.42 -9.78
CA ASP A 686 -17.12 -23.86 -8.54
C ASP A 686 -16.26 -24.28 -7.36
N SER A 687 -15.49 -23.34 -6.80
CA SER A 687 -14.83 -23.58 -5.53
C SER A 687 -15.85 -23.41 -4.39
N ALA A 688 -16.03 -24.46 -3.58
CA ALA A 688 -16.98 -24.50 -2.46
C ALA A 688 -16.62 -23.58 -1.27
N SER A 689 -15.68 -22.64 -1.45
CA SER A 689 -15.17 -21.73 -0.42
C SER A 689 -15.35 -20.24 -0.72
N GLU A 690 -16.03 -19.89 -1.81
CA GLU A 690 -16.32 -18.50 -2.19
C GLU A 690 -17.45 -17.91 -1.34
N ASN A 691 -17.27 -16.67 -0.86
CA ASN A 691 -18.33 -15.92 -0.21
C ASN A 691 -19.28 -15.29 -1.26
N GLU A 692 -20.45 -14.82 -0.82
CA GLU A 692 -21.47 -14.31 -1.75
C GLU A 692 -21.03 -13.04 -2.51
N GLU A 693 -20.16 -12.20 -1.93
CA GLU A 693 -19.57 -11.03 -2.63
C GLU A 693 -18.64 -11.44 -3.78
N GLU A 694 -17.81 -12.48 -3.59
CA GLU A 694 -16.91 -13.02 -4.62
C GLU A 694 -17.71 -13.64 -5.78
N LYS A 695 -18.84 -14.32 -5.49
CA LYS A 695 -19.74 -14.88 -6.52
C LYS A 695 -20.46 -13.79 -7.33
N GLU A 696 -20.93 -12.73 -6.68
CA GLU A 696 -21.59 -11.61 -7.36
C GLU A 696 -20.61 -10.82 -8.24
N ALA A 697 -19.39 -10.57 -7.76
CA ALA A 697 -18.33 -9.95 -8.56
C ALA A 697 -17.95 -10.82 -9.77
N ARG A 698 -17.86 -12.15 -9.59
CA ARG A 698 -17.62 -13.13 -10.66
C ARG A 698 -18.72 -13.10 -11.73
N ALA A 699 -19.98 -13.04 -11.31
CA ALA A 699 -21.12 -12.97 -12.23
C ALA A 699 -21.14 -11.64 -13.02
N ALA A 700 -20.85 -10.51 -12.36
CA ALA A 700 -20.76 -9.21 -13.00
C ALA A 700 -19.59 -9.13 -13.99
N TYR A 701 -18.44 -9.72 -13.66
CA TYR A 701 -17.28 -9.83 -14.55
C TYR A 701 -17.61 -10.64 -15.81
N LYS A 702 -18.18 -11.85 -15.66
CA LYS A 702 -18.58 -12.70 -16.81
C LYS A 702 -19.62 -12.02 -17.71
N ALA A 703 -20.58 -11.31 -17.12
CA ALA A 703 -21.59 -10.58 -17.88
C ALA A 703 -21.00 -9.41 -18.70
N ARG A 704 -19.99 -8.71 -18.17
CA ARG A 704 -19.30 -7.62 -18.89
C ARG A 704 -18.38 -8.14 -19.99
N LYS A 705 -17.67 -9.25 -19.75
CA LYS A 705 -16.83 -9.93 -20.74
C LYS A 705 -17.63 -10.41 -21.95
N LYS A 706 -18.82 -10.99 -21.72
CA LYS A 706 -19.72 -11.48 -22.79
C LYS A 706 -20.39 -10.36 -23.62
N ALA A 707 -20.26 -9.10 -23.22
CA ALA A 707 -20.89 -7.95 -23.88
C ALA A 707 -19.96 -7.20 -24.88
N VAL A 708 -18.71 -7.63 -25.03
CA VAL A 708 -17.72 -7.01 -25.94
C VAL A 708 -17.38 -8.00 -27.05
N GLU A 709 -17.57 -7.62 -28.31
CA GLU A 709 -17.04 -8.37 -29.47
C GLU A 709 -15.53 -8.07 -29.58
N ASN A 710 -14.68 -9.04 -29.29
CA ASN A 710 -13.25 -8.93 -29.58
C ASN A 710 -13.03 -9.12 -31.09
N GLY A 711 -12.54 -8.08 -31.75
CA GLY A 711 -12.02 -8.24 -33.12
C GLY A 711 -10.75 -9.11 -33.11
N GLY A 712 -10.59 -9.97 -34.12
CA GLY A 712 -9.38 -10.80 -34.24
C GLY A 712 -8.07 -9.98 -34.32
N ILE A 713 -6.94 -10.66 -34.12
CA ILE A 713 -5.60 -10.04 -34.21
C ILE A 713 -5.29 -9.60 -35.65
N ILE A 714 -4.90 -8.34 -35.84
CA ILE A 714 -4.51 -7.81 -37.16
C ILE A 714 -3.17 -8.42 -37.63
N PRO A 715 -2.93 -8.56 -38.96
CA PRO A 715 -1.71 -9.15 -39.49
C PRO A 715 -0.41 -8.48 -38.98
N GLU A 716 -0.43 -7.16 -38.80
CA GLU A 716 0.71 -6.36 -38.35
C GLU A 716 1.10 -6.70 -36.90
N LEU A 717 0.11 -6.90 -36.02
CA LEU A 717 0.35 -7.31 -34.63
C LEU A 717 0.76 -8.78 -34.56
N ALA A 718 0.08 -9.65 -35.32
CA ALA A 718 0.42 -11.08 -35.41
C ALA A 718 1.88 -11.29 -35.87
N ALA A 719 2.38 -10.46 -36.78
CA ALA A 719 3.75 -10.54 -37.29
C ALA A 719 4.84 -10.27 -36.22
N LEU A 720 4.50 -9.59 -35.12
CA LEU A 720 5.42 -9.34 -34.01
C LEU A 720 5.60 -10.56 -33.09
N GLY A 721 4.68 -11.53 -33.13
CA GLY A 721 4.79 -12.82 -32.41
C GLY A 721 5.74 -13.79 -33.12
N VAL A 722 7.03 -13.43 -33.21
CA VAL A 722 8.02 -14.16 -34.04
C VAL A 722 8.30 -15.58 -33.53
N TYR A 723 8.61 -15.71 -32.23
CA TYR A 723 9.03 -16.97 -31.60
C TYR A 723 8.11 -17.43 -30.47
N ALA A 724 6.98 -16.74 -30.25
CA ALA A 724 5.99 -17.11 -29.25
C ALA A 724 4.58 -16.72 -29.71
N GLN A 725 3.84 -17.68 -30.24
CA GLN A 725 2.45 -17.53 -30.67
C GLN A 725 1.55 -18.22 -29.65
N SER A 726 0.87 -17.45 -28.82
CA SER A 726 0.05 -17.96 -27.71
C SER A 726 -1.18 -18.66 -28.25
N VAL A 727 -1.27 -19.96 -28.00
CA VAL A 727 -2.39 -20.81 -28.38
C VAL A 727 -3.11 -21.28 -27.12
N LYS A 728 -4.43 -21.08 -27.11
CA LYS A 728 -5.34 -21.80 -26.21
C LYS A 728 -5.67 -23.14 -26.89
N PRO A 729 -5.20 -24.28 -26.35
CA PRO A 729 -5.40 -25.57 -27.02
C PRO A 729 -6.89 -25.96 -27.03
N ARG A 730 -7.40 -26.40 -28.18
CA ARG A 730 -8.78 -26.88 -28.36
C ARG A 730 -8.99 -28.31 -27.85
N ASP A 731 -7.92 -29.08 -27.84
CA ASP A 731 -7.89 -30.47 -27.41
C ASP A 731 -6.52 -30.79 -26.79
N ASN A 732 -6.30 -32.07 -26.47
CA ASN A 732 -5.05 -32.53 -25.89
C ASN A 732 -4.03 -33.02 -26.93
N SER A 733 -4.20 -32.71 -28.23
CA SER A 733 -3.26 -33.15 -29.29
C SER A 733 -1.83 -32.66 -29.07
N TRP A 734 -1.66 -31.49 -28.45
CA TRP A 734 -0.36 -30.94 -28.07
C TRP A 734 0.44 -31.85 -27.12
N LEU A 735 -0.20 -32.75 -26.37
CA LEU A 735 0.49 -33.78 -25.57
C LEU A 735 1.27 -34.78 -26.43
N GLU A 736 0.86 -34.95 -27.69
CA GLU A 736 1.55 -35.77 -28.68
C GLU A 736 2.68 -34.99 -29.38
N SER A 737 3.02 -33.78 -28.90
CA SER A 737 4.05 -32.88 -29.44
C SER A 737 3.77 -32.40 -30.87
N THR A 738 2.53 -32.59 -31.36
CA THR A 738 2.05 -32.04 -32.63
C THR A 738 0.77 -31.28 -32.35
N LEU A 739 0.81 -29.95 -32.46
CA LEU A 739 -0.40 -29.14 -32.43
C LEU A 739 -1.00 -29.13 -33.83
N HIS A 740 -2.11 -29.85 -34.03
CA HIS A 740 -2.79 -29.89 -35.33
C HIS A 740 -3.24 -28.48 -35.74
N GLU A 741 -2.89 -28.09 -36.98
CA GLU A 741 -3.21 -26.77 -37.54
C GLU A 741 -2.64 -25.57 -36.75
N GLY A 742 -1.73 -25.82 -35.81
CA GLY A 742 -1.09 -24.81 -34.99
C GLY A 742 0.09 -24.12 -35.68
N PRO A 743 0.52 -22.96 -35.15
CA PRO A 743 1.65 -22.25 -35.72
C PRO A 743 2.99 -22.91 -35.30
N HIS A 744 4.05 -22.65 -36.07
CA HIS A 744 5.36 -23.29 -35.88
C HIS A 744 5.98 -23.02 -34.50
N HIS A 745 5.92 -21.76 -34.04
CA HIS A 745 6.44 -21.34 -32.73
C HIS A 745 5.30 -21.16 -31.72
N HIS A 746 4.44 -22.17 -31.61
CA HIS A 746 3.34 -22.14 -30.64
C HIS A 746 3.87 -22.11 -29.20
N LEU A 747 3.15 -21.38 -28.37
CA LEU A 747 3.24 -21.36 -26.94
C LEU A 747 1.90 -21.82 -26.38
N ILE A 748 1.89 -22.91 -25.61
CA ILE A 748 0.66 -23.39 -24.97
C ILE A 748 0.39 -22.55 -23.72
N ASN A 749 -0.75 -21.88 -23.69
CA ASN A 749 -1.15 -21.02 -22.56
C ASN A 749 -2.28 -21.69 -21.78
N LEU A 750 -2.03 -22.06 -20.51
CA LEU A 750 -2.95 -22.81 -19.66
C LEU A 750 -3.08 -22.17 -18.27
N SER A 751 -4.26 -22.27 -17.68
CA SER A 751 -4.45 -21.95 -16.26
C SER A 751 -3.79 -23.02 -15.38
N GLU A 752 -3.42 -22.64 -14.14
CA GLU A 752 -2.86 -23.57 -13.15
C GLU A 752 -3.72 -24.84 -12.96
N SER A 753 -5.05 -24.69 -12.93
CA SER A 753 -5.98 -25.80 -12.76
C SER A 753 -6.05 -26.68 -14.02
N GLY A 754 -5.98 -26.05 -15.20
CA GLY A 754 -5.97 -26.78 -16.48
C GLY A 754 -4.75 -27.69 -16.59
N LEU A 755 -3.57 -27.17 -16.26
CA LEU A 755 -2.36 -28.00 -16.27
C LEU A 755 -2.37 -29.04 -15.13
N GLN A 756 -2.79 -28.66 -13.93
CA GLN A 756 -2.85 -29.56 -12.77
C GLN A 756 -3.79 -30.75 -13.01
N ALA A 757 -4.89 -30.57 -13.74
CA ALA A 757 -5.82 -31.66 -14.09
C ALA A 757 -5.19 -32.75 -14.98
N LEU A 758 -4.13 -32.41 -15.73
CA LEU A 758 -3.38 -33.36 -16.57
C LEU A 758 -2.25 -34.05 -15.80
N MET A 759 -1.88 -33.53 -14.63
CA MET A 759 -0.79 -34.04 -13.81
C MET A 759 -1.30 -35.01 -12.74
N PRO A 760 -0.56 -36.08 -12.39
CA PRO A 760 0.74 -36.47 -12.95
C PRO A 760 0.64 -37.35 -14.22
N ALA A 761 -0.57 -37.73 -14.63
CA ALA A 761 -0.80 -38.76 -15.67
C ALA A 761 -0.11 -38.45 -17.01
N SER A 762 -0.01 -37.18 -17.37
CA SER A 762 0.58 -36.71 -18.62
C SER A 762 1.95 -36.07 -18.45
N ASN A 763 2.63 -36.17 -17.30
CA ASN A 763 3.89 -35.46 -17.02
C ASN A 763 4.96 -35.64 -18.10
N VAL A 764 5.18 -36.88 -18.56
CA VAL A 764 6.19 -37.19 -19.60
C VAL A 764 5.82 -36.54 -20.94
N ASN A 765 4.54 -36.54 -21.30
CA ASN A 765 4.05 -35.93 -22.53
C ASN A 765 4.15 -34.41 -22.47
N ILE A 766 3.77 -33.81 -21.34
CA ILE A 766 3.93 -32.37 -21.07
C ILE A 766 5.41 -31.98 -21.15
N SER A 767 6.30 -32.77 -20.53
CA SER A 767 7.74 -32.52 -20.55
C SER A 767 8.35 -32.64 -21.94
N ARG A 768 7.88 -33.61 -22.74
CA ARG A 768 8.30 -33.76 -24.14
C ARG A 768 7.91 -32.56 -24.98
N HIS A 769 6.67 -32.06 -24.83
CA HIS A 769 6.23 -30.82 -25.44
C HIS A 769 7.11 -29.64 -24.98
N ASN A 770 7.25 -29.46 -23.67
CA ASN A 770 7.98 -28.33 -23.09
C ASN A 770 9.49 -28.37 -23.40
N ALA A 771 10.05 -29.51 -23.78
CA ALA A 771 11.43 -29.59 -24.26
C ALA A 771 11.63 -28.86 -25.60
N GLN A 772 10.57 -28.65 -26.38
CA GLN A 772 10.62 -28.09 -27.74
C GLN A 772 9.78 -26.83 -27.92
N HIS A 773 8.75 -26.62 -27.09
CA HIS A 773 7.81 -25.52 -27.21
C HIS A 773 7.62 -24.81 -25.89
N LEU A 774 7.28 -23.52 -25.94
CA LEU A 774 7.04 -22.74 -24.74
C LEU A 774 5.68 -23.09 -24.13
N MET A 775 5.61 -23.03 -22.80
CA MET A 775 4.37 -23.11 -22.05
C MET A 775 4.30 -21.97 -21.05
N ARG A 776 3.14 -21.30 -21.03
CA ARG A 776 2.77 -20.33 -19.99
C ARG A 776 1.70 -20.94 -19.10
N VAL A 777 1.95 -20.87 -17.79
CA VAL A 777 1.03 -21.26 -16.73
C VAL A 777 0.72 -20.02 -15.90
N TYR A 778 -0.56 -19.72 -15.71
CA TYR A 778 -1.00 -18.52 -15.00
C TYR A 778 -2.06 -18.84 -13.93
N PRO A 779 -2.21 -17.98 -12.89
CA PRO A 779 -3.23 -18.17 -11.86
C PRO A 779 -4.64 -18.11 -12.46
N LYS A 780 -5.56 -18.95 -12.00
CA LYS A 780 -6.95 -18.93 -12.48
C LYS A 780 -7.61 -17.57 -12.17
N GLY A 781 -8.37 -17.01 -13.13
CA GLY A 781 -9.05 -15.72 -13.01
C GLY A 781 -10.09 -15.62 -11.88
N THR A 782 -10.50 -16.74 -11.29
CA THR A 782 -11.34 -16.78 -10.08
C THR A 782 -10.60 -16.44 -8.78
N ARG A 783 -9.26 -16.30 -8.82
CA ARG A 783 -8.42 -15.96 -7.64
C ARG A 783 -8.33 -14.46 -7.40
N ILE A 784 -9.42 -13.86 -6.94
CA ILE A 784 -9.51 -12.44 -6.57
C ILE A 784 -8.45 -12.02 -5.52
N SER A 785 -8.01 -12.94 -4.66
CA SER A 785 -7.07 -12.67 -3.55
C SER A 785 -5.58 -12.48 -3.91
N SER A 786 -5.23 -12.39 -5.20
CA SER A 786 -3.83 -12.31 -5.70
C SER A 786 -2.89 -13.45 -5.27
N LYS A 787 -3.37 -14.53 -4.62
CA LYS A 787 -2.54 -15.67 -4.21
C LYS A 787 -1.86 -16.34 -5.41
N ASN A 788 -0.56 -16.54 -5.29
CA ASN A 788 0.26 -17.18 -6.30
C ASN A 788 -0.01 -18.68 -6.48
N LEU A 789 0.29 -19.17 -7.69
CA LEU A 789 0.34 -20.59 -8.01
C LEU A 789 1.51 -21.28 -7.28
N LYS A 790 1.42 -22.59 -7.09
CA LYS A 790 2.53 -23.41 -6.58
C LYS A 790 3.36 -23.92 -7.76
N GLN A 791 4.43 -23.20 -8.09
CA GLN A 791 5.12 -23.34 -9.37
C GLN A 791 6.12 -24.50 -9.46
N VAL A 792 6.62 -25.01 -8.34
CA VAL A 792 7.66 -26.05 -8.34
C VAL A 792 7.24 -27.33 -9.07
N PRO A 793 6.00 -27.85 -8.91
CA PRO A 793 5.51 -28.97 -9.73
C PRO A 793 5.45 -28.67 -11.23
N PHE A 794 5.10 -27.43 -11.63
CA PHE A 794 5.04 -27.04 -13.03
C PHE A 794 6.43 -26.91 -13.66
N TRP A 795 7.41 -26.39 -12.91
CA TRP A 795 8.81 -26.50 -13.29
C TRP A 795 9.26 -27.97 -13.42
N GLY A 796 8.71 -28.85 -12.57
CA GLY A 796 8.92 -30.30 -12.62
C GLY A 796 8.54 -30.97 -13.94
N VAL A 797 7.61 -30.38 -14.70
CA VAL A 797 7.23 -30.81 -16.06
C VAL A 797 7.77 -29.88 -17.15
N GLY A 798 8.74 -29.02 -16.81
CA GLY A 798 9.45 -28.17 -17.76
C GLY A 798 8.71 -26.92 -18.21
N ALA A 799 7.62 -26.51 -17.55
CA ALA A 799 6.91 -25.28 -17.88
C ALA A 799 7.81 -24.06 -17.65
N GLN A 800 8.06 -23.29 -18.70
CA GLN A 800 9.08 -22.24 -18.74
C GLN A 800 8.60 -20.95 -18.09
N ILE A 801 7.34 -20.57 -18.36
CA ILE A 801 6.75 -19.30 -17.94
C ILE A 801 5.67 -19.60 -16.91
N CYS A 802 6.07 -19.66 -15.63
CA CYS A 802 5.13 -19.72 -14.51
C CYS A 802 4.85 -18.29 -14.05
N ALA A 803 3.82 -17.65 -14.60
CA ALA A 803 3.51 -16.24 -14.39
C ALA A 803 2.94 -16.03 -12.98
N MET A 804 3.65 -15.27 -12.14
CA MET A 804 3.28 -15.03 -10.75
C MET A 804 2.83 -13.60 -10.51
N ASN A 805 1.99 -13.38 -9.51
CA ASN A 805 1.63 -12.10 -8.93
C ASN A 805 2.80 -11.58 -8.08
N TRP A 806 3.51 -10.53 -8.54
CA TRP A 806 4.72 -9.97 -7.90
C TRP A 806 4.46 -9.00 -6.75
N GLN A 807 3.19 -8.66 -6.51
CA GLN A 807 2.76 -7.58 -5.62
C GLN A 807 3.00 -7.91 -4.14
N THR A 808 3.23 -9.19 -3.82
CA THR A 808 3.54 -9.66 -2.46
C THR A 808 4.71 -10.63 -2.46
N PHE A 809 5.64 -10.51 -1.51
CA PHE A 809 6.80 -11.41 -1.39
C PHE A 809 6.48 -12.69 -0.58
N GLY A 810 5.44 -13.39 -1.02
CA GLY A 810 4.96 -14.64 -0.40
C GLY A 810 5.78 -15.88 -0.78
N GLY A 811 5.31 -17.06 -0.37
CA GLY A 811 6.10 -18.30 -0.49
C GLY A 811 6.49 -18.70 -1.91
N SER A 812 5.62 -18.46 -2.89
CA SER A 812 5.97 -18.68 -4.30
C SER A 812 7.03 -17.70 -4.80
N MET A 813 6.97 -16.43 -4.40
CA MET A 813 7.97 -15.43 -4.77
C MET A 813 9.34 -15.70 -4.13
N GLN A 814 9.36 -16.20 -2.89
CA GLN A 814 10.60 -16.64 -2.23
C GLN A 814 11.25 -17.81 -2.99
N LEU A 815 10.46 -18.77 -3.47
CA LEU A 815 10.95 -19.87 -4.31
C LEU A 815 11.41 -19.39 -5.70
N ASN A 816 10.75 -18.37 -6.26
CA ASN A 816 11.19 -17.73 -7.51
C ASN A 816 12.55 -17.05 -7.34
N GLU A 817 12.72 -16.29 -6.27
CA GLU A 817 14.02 -15.70 -5.89
C GLU A 817 15.11 -16.78 -5.80
N ALA A 818 14.83 -17.89 -5.11
CA ALA A 818 15.77 -18.99 -4.96
C ALA A 818 16.13 -19.70 -6.28
N MET A 819 15.15 -19.85 -7.18
CA MET A 819 15.33 -20.50 -8.49
C MET A 819 16.25 -19.67 -9.39
N PHE A 820 16.02 -18.36 -9.44
CA PHE A 820 16.69 -17.46 -10.38
C PHE A 820 17.90 -16.72 -9.81
N SER A 821 18.23 -16.95 -8.53
CA SER A 821 19.39 -16.33 -7.87
C SER A 821 20.67 -16.53 -8.68
N GLY A 822 21.33 -15.43 -9.04
CA GLY A 822 22.58 -15.41 -9.82
C GLY A 822 22.43 -15.79 -11.31
N THR A 823 21.22 -15.87 -11.86
CA THR A 823 20.99 -16.45 -13.23
C THR A 823 20.48 -15.46 -14.26
N GLU A 824 20.39 -14.17 -13.92
CA GLU A 824 19.94 -13.13 -14.86
C GLU A 824 18.49 -13.34 -15.36
N GLY A 825 17.70 -14.09 -14.58
CA GLY A 825 16.29 -14.41 -14.84
C GLY A 825 16.05 -15.56 -15.82
N TYR A 826 17.11 -16.26 -16.26
CA TYR A 826 17.05 -17.44 -17.12
C TYR A 826 17.86 -18.60 -16.55
N VAL A 827 17.23 -19.75 -16.36
CA VAL A 827 17.88 -20.96 -15.83
C VAL A 827 17.73 -22.10 -16.82
N LEU A 828 18.83 -22.68 -17.29
CA LEU A 828 18.77 -23.86 -18.16
C LEU A 828 18.06 -25.02 -17.42
N LYS A 829 17.14 -25.68 -18.11
CA LYS A 829 16.42 -26.83 -17.56
C LYS A 829 17.34 -28.02 -17.32
N PRO A 830 17.03 -28.88 -16.32
CA PRO A 830 17.67 -30.18 -16.17
C PRO A 830 17.67 -30.97 -17.48
N ALA A 831 18.72 -31.74 -17.73
CA ALA A 831 18.89 -32.47 -19.00
C ALA A 831 17.69 -33.39 -19.34
N ALA A 832 17.01 -33.93 -18.32
CA ALA A 832 15.82 -34.74 -18.50
C ALA A 832 14.61 -33.98 -19.09
N LEU A 833 14.54 -32.65 -18.97
CA LEU A 833 13.45 -31.79 -19.46
C LEU A 833 13.81 -31.02 -20.74
N ARG A 834 14.96 -31.35 -21.35
CA ARG A 834 15.47 -30.78 -22.60
C ARG A 834 15.28 -31.74 -23.76
N ALA A 835 15.55 -31.31 -24.99
CA ALA A 835 15.35 -32.15 -26.17
C ALA A 835 16.14 -33.47 -26.04
N GLY A 836 15.48 -34.60 -26.30
CA GLY A 836 16.08 -35.94 -26.12
C GLY A 836 16.13 -36.46 -24.67
N GLY A 837 15.64 -35.69 -23.69
CA GLY A 837 15.54 -36.10 -22.29
C GLY A 837 14.43 -37.12 -22.00
N SER A 838 14.46 -37.70 -20.79
CA SER A 838 13.50 -38.73 -20.34
C SER A 838 12.12 -38.18 -19.95
N GLY A 839 12.02 -36.87 -19.69
CA GLY A 839 10.85 -36.24 -19.07
C GLY A 839 10.66 -36.58 -17.59
N GLN A 840 11.67 -37.19 -16.94
CA GLN A 840 11.63 -37.61 -15.53
C GLN A 840 12.83 -37.05 -14.79
N LEU A 841 12.57 -36.20 -13.80
CA LEU A 841 13.61 -35.55 -12.99
C LEU A 841 14.14 -36.42 -11.85
N ASN A 842 13.30 -37.30 -11.30
CA ASN A 842 13.69 -38.19 -10.22
C ASN A 842 14.68 -39.23 -10.75
N THR A 843 15.85 -39.33 -10.11
CA THR A 843 16.93 -40.25 -10.53
C THR A 843 16.72 -41.68 -10.02
N GLY A 844 15.73 -41.91 -9.15
CA GLY A 844 15.51 -43.15 -8.42
C GLY A 844 16.45 -43.32 -7.21
N GLN A 845 17.32 -42.34 -6.94
CA GLN A 845 18.18 -42.29 -5.76
C GLN A 845 17.54 -41.45 -4.66
N ARG A 846 17.92 -41.69 -3.41
CA ARG A 846 17.50 -40.88 -2.27
C ARG A 846 18.71 -40.13 -1.70
N LYS A 847 18.46 -38.93 -1.19
CA LYS A 847 19.45 -38.10 -0.51
C LYS A 847 19.02 -37.79 0.90
N LYS A 848 20.00 -37.72 1.79
CA LYS A 848 19.87 -37.20 3.14
C LYS A 848 20.51 -35.81 3.21
N LEU A 849 19.70 -34.80 3.51
CA LEU A 849 20.16 -33.45 3.83
C LEU A 849 20.33 -33.33 5.35
N ARG A 850 21.49 -32.85 5.80
CA ARG A 850 21.72 -32.36 7.16
C ARG A 850 22.02 -30.87 7.10
N LEU A 851 21.17 -30.07 7.73
CA LEU A 851 21.40 -28.64 7.93
C LEU A 851 21.80 -28.41 9.38
N HIS A 852 23.05 -28.04 9.60
CA HIS A 852 23.51 -27.58 10.90
C HIS A 852 23.24 -26.08 11.02
N VAL A 853 22.33 -25.70 11.91
CA VAL A 853 21.97 -24.31 12.21
C VAL A 853 22.73 -23.88 13.47
N ALA A 854 23.79 -23.09 13.30
CA ALA A 854 24.62 -22.64 14.43
C ALA A 854 23.93 -21.53 15.22
N GLY A 855 23.67 -20.40 14.58
CA GLY A 855 23.16 -19.18 15.22
C GLY A 855 22.96 -18.05 14.23
N ALA A 856 22.49 -16.91 14.71
CA ALA A 856 22.30 -15.70 13.91
C ALA A 856 22.96 -14.48 14.56
N SER A 857 23.24 -13.46 13.75
CA SER A 857 23.55 -12.10 14.23
C SER A 857 22.46 -11.15 13.76
N ASP A 858 22.15 -10.14 14.58
CA ASP A 858 21.24 -9.03 14.23
C ASP A 858 19.83 -9.49 13.81
N VAL A 859 19.25 -10.45 14.53
CA VAL A 859 17.85 -10.85 14.34
C VAL A 859 16.94 -9.61 14.50
N PRO A 860 16.06 -9.30 13.52
CA PRO A 860 15.21 -8.12 13.58
C PRO A 860 14.27 -8.18 14.78
N VAL A 861 14.08 -7.05 15.44
CA VAL A 861 13.11 -6.88 16.53
C VAL A 861 11.96 -6.02 15.98
N PRO A 862 10.71 -6.52 15.99
CA PRO A 862 9.57 -5.73 15.54
C PRO A 862 9.38 -4.45 16.35
N ASP A 863 8.87 -3.40 15.69
CA ASP A 863 8.58 -2.13 16.34
C ASP A 863 7.65 -2.31 17.56
N GLY A 864 8.11 -1.82 18.71
CA GLY A 864 7.38 -1.91 19.98
C GLY A 864 7.56 -3.21 20.76
N GLN A 865 8.40 -4.15 20.30
CA GLN A 865 8.85 -5.31 21.07
C GLN A 865 10.24 -5.04 21.68
N ASP A 866 10.47 -5.48 22.92
CA ASP A 866 11.81 -5.43 23.53
C ASP A 866 12.68 -6.55 22.95
N ALA A 867 13.93 -6.21 22.62
CA ALA A 867 14.93 -7.16 22.14
C ALA A 867 15.20 -8.30 23.14
N ASP A 868 15.00 -8.07 24.44
CA ASP A 868 15.19 -9.08 25.49
C ASP A 868 14.01 -10.06 25.62
N ASP A 869 12.88 -9.77 24.97
CA ASP A 869 11.65 -10.57 25.09
C ASP A 869 11.41 -11.54 23.94
N ILE A 870 12.15 -11.40 22.82
CA ILE A 870 12.06 -12.33 21.70
C ILE A 870 12.65 -13.71 22.07
N LYS A 871 12.06 -14.77 21.53
CA LYS A 871 12.44 -16.18 21.72
C LYS A 871 12.64 -16.85 20.35
N PRO A 872 13.70 -16.45 19.62
CA PRO A 872 13.79 -16.81 18.23
C PRO A 872 14.10 -18.29 18.03
N TYR A 873 13.56 -18.86 16.96
CA TYR A 873 13.85 -20.20 16.47
C TYR A 873 13.80 -20.24 14.95
N VAL A 874 14.45 -21.24 14.38
CA VAL A 874 14.50 -21.42 12.93
C VAL A 874 13.52 -22.52 12.53
N THR A 875 12.70 -22.25 11.51
CA THR A 875 11.92 -23.28 10.82
C THR A 875 12.43 -23.45 9.39
N CYS A 876 12.54 -24.69 8.96
CA CYS A 876 12.98 -25.05 7.61
C CYS A 876 11.94 -25.96 6.95
N SER A 877 11.52 -25.61 5.75
CA SER A 877 10.51 -26.34 4.96
C SER A 877 11.13 -26.79 3.64
N LEU A 878 11.27 -28.10 3.44
CA LEU A 878 11.77 -28.68 2.19
C LEU A 878 10.63 -28.78 1.17
N VAL A 879 10.88 -28.27 -0.04
CA VAL A 879 9.93 -28.23 -1.15
C VAL A 879 10.46 -29.08 -2.29
N HIS A 880 9.67 -30.08 -2.69
CA HIS A 880 9.98 -31.02 -3.77
C HIS A 880 9.00 -30.86 -4.94
N PRO A 881 9.42 -31.02 -6.22
CA PRO A 881 8.51 -30.88 -7.38
C PRO A 881 7.41 -31.93 -7.43
N ASP A 882 7.63 -33.11 -6.84
CA ASP A 882 6.62 -34.16 -6.79
C ASP A 882 5.56 -33.95 -5.68
N ASP A 883 5.74 -32.95 -4.81
CA ASP A 883 4.79 -32.61 -3.74
C ASP A 883 3.66 -31.68 -4.23
N ALA A 884 2.78 -32.20 -5.08
CA ALA A 884 1.68 -31.44 -5.71
C ALA A 884 0.65 -30.85 -4.72
N ASN A 885 0.61 -31.32 -3.46
CA ASN A 885 -0.36 -30.90 -2.45
C ASN A 885 0.17 -29.81 -1.49
N GLY A 886 1.39 -29.30 -1.69
CA GLY A 886 1.97 -28.24 -0.84
C GLY A 886 2.23 -28.65 0.62
N LYS A 887 2.38 -29.95 0.90
CA LYS A 887 2.73 -30.46 2.24
C LYS A 887 4.25 -30.56 2.38
N TYR A 888 4.88 -29.45 2.74
CA TYR A 888 6.33 -29.39 2.89
C TYR A 888 6.82 -30.20 4.11
N GLN A 889 7.96 -30.87 3.97
CA GLN A 889 8.61 -31.53 5.09
C GLN A 889 9.26 -30.48 5.99
N LYS A 890 8.60 -30.16 7.11
CA LYS A 890 9.03 -29.11 8.03
C LYS A 890 9.86 -29.63 9.19
N LYS A 891 10.96 -28.95 9.49
CA LYS A 891 11.78 -29.15 10.70
C LYS A 891 12.01 -27.80 11.38
N LYS A 892 12.41 -27.82 12.65
CA LYS A 892 12.71 -26.60 13.40
C LYS A 892 13.78 -26.83 14.45
N THR A 893 14.50 -25.78 14.79
CA THR A 893 15.40 -25.75 15.95
C THR A 893 14.62 -25.63 17.26
N LYS A 894 15.31 -25.76 18.39
CA LYS A 894 14.82 -25.36 19.70
C LYS A 894 14.66 -23.84 19.76
N HIS A 895 13.79 -23.37 20.64
CA HIS A 895 13.66 -21.95 20.92
C HIS A 895 14.87 -21.45 21.70
N TYR A 896 15.46 -20.33 21.26
CA TYR A 896 16.50 -19.67 22.02
C TYR A 896 15.89 -18.97 23.24
N ARG A 897 16.54 -19.10 24.39
CA ARG A 897 16.15 -18.43 25.64
C ARG A 897 17.40 -17.96 26.36
N GLN A 898 17.57 -16.66 26.48
CA GLN A 898 18.66 -16.09 27.25
C GLN A 898 18.48 -16.40 28.74
N HIS A 899 19.56 -16.79 29.42
CA HIS A 899 19.55 -17.05 30.85
C HIS A 899 19.63 -15.73 31.64
N LYS A 900 18.55 -15.36 32.36
CA LYS A 900 18.50 -14.10 33.14
C LYS A 900 19.32 -14.14 34.45
N LEU A 901 19.83 -15.30 34.87
CA LEU A 901 20.61 -15.48 36.10
C LEU A 901 22.03 -15.97 35.77
N GLY A 902 22.95 -15.03 35.52
CA GLY A 902 24.30 -15.29 35.00
C GLY A 902 25.20 -16.21 35.84
N PHE A 903 24.90 -16.45 37.12
CA PHE A 903 25.68 -17.37 37.96
C PHE A 903 25.31 -18.86 37.81
N LEU A 904 24.16 -19.15 37.18
CA LEU A 904 23.68 -20.53 36.95
C LEU A 904 24.07 -21.08 35.57
N HIS A 905 24.50 -20.22 34.64
CA HIS A 905 24.89 -20.60 33.30
C HIS A 905 26.42 -20.78 33.20
N ARG A 906 26.86 -21.77 32.42
CA ARG A 906 28.27 -21.96 32.05
C ARG A 906 28.38 -21.88 30.53
N GLY A 907 29.05 -20.85 30.01
CA GLY A 907 29.23 -20.63 28.57
C GLY A 907 28.73 -19.27 28.10
N GLU A 908 28.70 -19.08 26.77
CA GLU A 908 28.12 -17.89 26.12
C GLU A 908 26.63 -17.74 26.45
N ASN A 909 26.18 -16.51 26.69
CA ASN A 909 24.77 -16.17 26.95
C ASN A 909 24.37 -14.91 26.18
N PRO A 910 24.42 -14.96 24.83
CA PRO A 910 24.20 -13.77 24.01
C PRO A 910 22.78 -13.20 24.16
N PRO A 911 22.56 -11.93 23.78
CA PRO A 911 21.20 -11.39 23.69
C PRO A 911 20.35 -12.21 22.71
N PRO A 912 19.01 -12.19 22.83
CA PRO A 912 18.14 -12.91 21.91
C PRO A 912 18.26 -12.48 20.45
N THR A 913 18.81 -11.30 20.17
CA THR A 913 19.12 -10.83 18.81
C THR A 913 20.33 -11.53 18.17
N ASP A 914 21.17 -12.19 18.97
CA ASP A 914 22.36 -12.93 18.54
C ASP A 914 22.32 -14.41 19.00
N PRO A 915 21.25 -15.17 18.69
CA PRO A 915 21.01 -16.49 19.28
C PRO A 915 22.01 -17.54 18.80
N ILE A 916 22.33 -18.51 19.66
CA ILE A 916 23.02 -19.76 19.31
C ILE A 916 22.06 -20.93 19.56
N TRP A 917 21.74 -21.68 18.50
CA TRP A 917 20.90 -22.89 18.56
C TRP A 917 21.73 -24.18 18.58
N ASP A 918 22.76 -24.25 17.74
CA ASP A 918 23.61 -25.43 17.54
C ASP A 918 22.81 -26.73 17.34
N ASP A 919 21.80 -26.67 16.46
CA ASP A 919 20.91 -27.79 16.17
C ASP A 919 21.16 -28.33 14.75
N VAL A 920 21.05 -29.65 14.57
CA VAL A 920 21.12 -30.31 13.26
C VAL A 920 19.72 -30.77 12.86
N LEU A 921 19.26 -30.32 11.70
CA LEU A 921 17.98 -30.70 11.11
C LEU A 921 18.22 -31.67 9.95
N GLU A 922 17.48 -32.77 9.90
CA GLU A 922 17.67 -33.82 8.89
C GLU A 922 16.38 -34.12 8.09
N TRP A 923 16.57 -34.32 6.79
CA TRP A 923 15.56 -34.75 5.83
C TRP A 923 16.08 -35.89 4.97
N GLU A 924 15.17 -36.75 4.53
CA GLU A 924 15.41 -37.68 3.44
C GLU A 924 14.42 -37.36 2.31
N TYR A 925 14.91 -37.27 1.08
CA TYR A 925 14.11 -36.92 -0.09
C TYR A 925 14.64 -37.64 -1.33
N ASP A 926 13.80 -37.78 -2.35
CA ASP A 926 14.22 -38.34 -3.63
C ASP A 926 15.10 -37.33 -4.37
N ASP A 927 16.19 -37.77 -4.97
CA ASP A 927 17.13 -36.87 -5.61
C ASP A 927 16.49 -36.19 -6.83
N ASN A 928 16.56 -34.87 -6.85
CA ASN A 928 15.99 -34.02 -7.88
C ASN A 928 16.70 -32.66 -7.91
N GLU A 929 16.94 -32.13 -9.10
CA GLU A 929 17.61 -30.84 -9.28
C GLU A 929 16.74 -29.63 -8.88
N LEU A 930 15.43 -29.81 -8.71
CA LEU A 930 14.46 -28.75 -8.36
C LEU A 930 13.98 -28.84 -6.90
N VAL A 931 14.85 -29.24 -5.98
CA VAL A 931 14.55 -29.24 -4.55
C VAL A 931 15.00 -27.94 -3.90
N PHE A 932 14.12 -27.37 -3.08
CA PHE A 932 14.35 -26.10 -2.40
C PHE A 932 14.21 -26.26 -0.89
N LEU A 933 14.88 -25.38 -0.15
CA LEU A 933 14.73 -25.24 1.28
C LEU A 933 14.36 -23.79 1.60
N ARG A 934 13.19 -23.61 2.23
CA ARG A 934 12.76 -22.32 2.78
C ARG A 934 13.13 -22.27 4.25
N ILE A 935 13.75 -21.18 4.69
CA ILE A 935 14.29 -21.00 6.04
C ILE A 935 13.71 -19.71 6.61
N PHE A 936 13.17 -19.77 7.83
CA PHE A 936 12.57 -18.63 8.52
C PHE A 936 13.13 -18.52 9.93
N ILE A 937 13.40 -17.30 10.37
CA ILE A 937 13.53 -16.98 11.80
C ILE A 937 12.17 -16.51 12.30
N LYS A 938 11.69 -17.13 13.38
CA LYS A 938 10.39 -16.89 13.98
C LYS A 938 10.49 -16.66 15.48
N ASP A 939 9.46 -16.05 16.06
CA ASP A 939 9.34 -15.89 17.52
C ASP A 939 8.32 -16.85 18.13
N ASP A 940 8.62 -17.36 19.32
CA ASP A 940 7.75 -18.23 20.11
C ASP A 940 6.89 -17.40 21.07
N ILE A 941 5.72 -16.96 20.57
CA ILE A 941 4.74 -16.25 21.37
C ILE A 941 3.71 -17.23 21.89
N SER A 942 3.71 -17.45 23.20
CA SER A 942 2.73 -18.32 23.85
C SER A 942 1.31 -17.82 23.61
N PHE A 943 0.43 -18.72 23.17
CA PHE A 943 -0.99 -18.44 22.91
C PHE A 943 -1.29 -17.47 21.75
N ALA A 944 -0.33 -17.21 20.85
CA ALA A 944 -0.54 -16.48 19.59
C ALA A 944 0.04 -17.24 18.38
N GLU A 945 -0.25 -16.78 17.16
CA GLU A 945 0.50 -17.23 15.98
C GLU A 945 1.91 -16.60 15.99
N ASN A 946 2.92 -17.41 15.63
CA ASN A 946 4.34 -17.08 15.76
C ASN A 946 4.83 -16.12 14.66
N PRO A 947 5.24 -14.89 14.99
CA PRO A 947 5.78 -13.93 14.02
C PRO A 947 6.96 -14.48 13.23
N ILE A 948 7.08 -14.03 11.98
CA ILE A 948 8.23 -14.29 11.12
C ILE A 948 9.04 -13.00 11.07
N TYR A 949 10.31 -13.06 11.45
CA TYR A 949 11.20 -11.89 11.49
C TYR A 949 12.04 -11.76 10.24
N ALA A 950 12.47 -12.89 9.69
CA ALA A 950 13.33 -12.92 8.52
C ALA A 950 13.18 -14.25 7.77
N VAL A 951 13.40 -14.23 6.46
CA VAL A 951 13.19 -15.34 5.55
C VAL A 951 14.30 -15.43 4.52
N THR A 952 14.58 -16.65 4.06
CA THR A 952 15.35 -16.91 2.83
C THR A 952 14.89 -18.23 2.24
N ALA A 953 15.18 -18.43 0.95
CA ALA A 953 14.97 -19.69 0.28
C ALA A 953 16.19 -19.99 -0.60
N VAL A 954 16.60 -21.25 -0.63
CA VAL A 954 17.74 -21.71 -1.43
C VAL A 954 17.34 -22.92 -2.26
N ARG A 955 17.82 -22.97 -3.50
CA ARG A 955 17.81 -24.20 -4.29
C ARG A 955 18.95 -25.08 -3.81
N LEU A 956 18.66 -26.32 -3.39
CA LEU A 956 19.68 -27.19 -2.79
C LEU A 956 20.84 -27.51 -3.74
N LEU A 957 20.61 -27.48 -5.04
CA LEU A 957 21.68 -27.61 -6.04
C LEU A 957 22.72 -26.49 -5.97
N TYR A 958 22.35 -25.30 -5.48
CA TYR A 958 23.22 -24.14 -5.45
C TYR A 958 24.03 -24.05 -4.15
N VAL A 959 23.63 -24.70 -3.06
CA VAL A 959 24.26 -24.45 -1.75
C VAL A 959 25.72 -24.94 -1.71
N VAL A 960 26.57 -24.15 -1.06
CA VAL A 960 28.02 -24.42 -1.00
C VAL A 960 28.34 -25.24 0.26
N PRO A 961 29.24 -26.24 0.19
CA PRO A 961 29.60 -27.02 1.37
C PRO A 961 30.39 -26.21 2.42
N GLY A 962 30.35 -26.71 3.65
CA GLY A 962 31.02 -26.11 4.80
C GLY A 962 30.21 -24.98 5.43
N TRP A 963 30.83 -24.26 6.37
CA TRP A 963 30.19 -23.12 7.01
C TRP A 963 30.03 -21.95 6.03
N SER A 964 28.86 -21.32 6.07
CA SER A 964 28.53 -20.13 5.29
C SER A 964 27.48 -19.28 6.01
N PHE A 965 27.58 -17.96 5.86
CA PHE A 965 26.54 -17.03 6.28
C PHE A 965 25.49 -16.87 5.17
N ILE A 966 24.22 -17.04 5.52
CA ILE A 966 23.09 -16.66 4.66
C ILE A 966 22.53 -15.34 5.15
N ARG A 967 22.50 -14.34 4.26
CA ARG A 967 21.79 -13.08 4.53
C ARG A 967 20.30 -13.32 4.40
N LEU A 968 19.54 -12.86 5.38
CA LEU A 968 18.09 -13.03 5.40
C LEU A 968 17.40 -11.76 4.87
N LEU A 969 16.24 -11.97 4.26
CA LEU A 969 15.35 -10.92 3.79
C LEU A 969 14.20 -10.74 4.79
N ASP A 970 13.51 -9.61 4.73
CA ASP A 970 12.21 -9.47 5.40
C ASP A 970 11.07 -10.04 4.53
N LEU A 971 9.82 -9.89 5.00
CA LEU A 971 8.64 -10.38 4.28
C LEU A 971 8.21 -9.53 3.09
N LYS A 972 8.89 -8.41 2.82
CA LYS A 972 8.73 -7.61 1.59
C LYS A 972 9.78 -7.93 0.54
N GLY A 973 10.85 -8.63 0.93
CA GLY A 973 11.98 -8.90 0.06
C GLY A 973 13.07 -7.82 0.13
N HIS A 974 13.12 -7.06 1.23
CA HIS A 974 14.22 -6.15 1.55
C HIS A 974 15.39 -6.89 2.17
N GLU A 975 16.59 -6.37 1.95
CA GLU A 975 17.78 -6.83 2.65
C GLU A 975 17.71 -6.47 4.13
N THR A 976 18.05 -7.44 4.98
CA THR A 976 18.24 -7.18 6.42
C THR A 976 19.71 -7.28 6.77
N LYS A 977 20.07 -6.77 7.96
CA LYS A 977 21.40 -7.02 8.56
C LYS A 977 21.51 -8.42 9.17
N CYS A 978 20.40 -9.15 9.25
CA CYS A 978 20.34 -10.46 9.86
C CYS A 978 21.10 -11.49 9.01
N SER A 979 22.04 -12.17 9.64
CA SER A 979 22.82 -13.24 9.01
C SER A 979 22.71 -14.52 9.81
N LEU A 980 22.47 -15.64 9.12
CA LEU A 980 22.34 -16.98 9.70
C LEU A 980 23.57 -17.80 9.33
N LEU A 981 24.30 -18.31 10.34
CA LEU A 981 25.41 -19.23 10.13
C LEU A 981 24.89 -20.66 10.02
N VAL A 982 25.10 -21.30 8.87
CA VAL A 982 24.70 -22.68 8.63
C VAL A 982 25.80 -23.50 7.95
N LYS A 983 25.65 -24.82 8.00
CA LYS A 983 26.43 -25.78 7.22
C LYS A 983 25.50 -26.83 6.60
N PHE A 984 25.56 -26.96 5.27
CA PHE A 984 24.85 -28.00 4.52
C PHE A 984 25.74 -29.22 4.32
N GLU A 985 25.19 -30.40 4.56
CA GLU A 985 25.82 -31.70 4.26
C GLU A 985 24.81 -32.60 3.54
N PHE A 986 25.29 -33.31 2.52
CA PHE A 986 24.49 -34.25 1.73
C PHE A 986 25.13 -35.63 1.75
N GLU A 987 24.28 -36.65 1.79
CA GLU A 987 24.67 -38.06 1.74
C GLU A 987 23.69 -38.82 0.84
N ASP A 988 24.19 -39.62 -0.09
CA ASP A 988 23.36 -40.53 -0.90
C ASP A 988 23.02 -41.76 -0.04
N ILE A 989 21.73 -42.15 0.02
CA ILE A 989 21.22 -43.20 0.93
C ILE A 989 20.46 -44.34 0.24
#